data_AF-A0A2V2YY80-F1
#
_entry.id   AF-A0A2V2YY80-F1
#
_cell.length_a   1.000
_cell.length_b   1.000
_cell.length_c   1.000
_cell.angle_alpha   90.00
_cell.angle_beta   90.00
_cell.angle_gamma   90.00
#
_symmetry.space_group_name_H-M   'P 1'
#
loop_
_entity.id
_entity.type
_entity.pdbx_description
1 polymer ?
#
loop_
_entity_poly.entity_id
_entity_poly.type
_entity_poly.pdbx_seq_one_letter_code
_entity_poly.pdbx_strand_id
1 'polypeptide(L)'
;MLHRLHHKWAGIVLAAALLLTSVLGFAPNAVYAANADGSLTVAEAIASNTGTQTVEGYIVGHATGSLTANFQAPFSNDFNVLIADSTTEQTNGKLLDVQISASYRSQYGLQTNPSLIGKKIKVTGTLGAYNNYAGLKSPTSLSFIDDTTTMTPDPGTGGGTTDPGTGGGTTDPVVTPLPDGTGKKVLFDQSHGQTAGAADWVIDGGFSDFADGLRGAGFAVESLERAVPFTFGEQAVTYEKLSQYDVFVIGEANIPYKTSEQAAMLQYVQNGGSIFFIADHYNADRNKNRWDASEVMNGYRRGAWTNPAKGMTAEEAASPAMQDVQSSDWLATNFGVRFRYNALGDVDNMTDVVAPNQAFGITTGVTSVAMHAGSTLAILDPSKAKGLVYVPTNVSAWANAVDNGVYSGGGRAEGPFAAVSKVGAGKAAFIGDSSPVEDATPKYLREENGAKKTTYDGFNGEANDATFLVNTVKWLANHESYTTLSEVSGLQLDQPTQLLASEAPAQSTEPQAEPWAAPDAGYKWYDPTTFKPGSYGSTTAPAVEAQYALVHQATLPNAVPFQIRVTADNLLPGQTVSGLTAGIYLTGGTQVAKAQNADGTWPTSYGYSASFSLTADSAGHAYKDLTVQLNPSTTGSANLRLRVDGTNIITESVTAGNVAAEPLPADQTPVPATISIADARLKADNSVVTIEGVITSEPGAFGGQGFYLQDSTAGIYVYQTSTGYHIGDKIKISAIKTVYNTEVELSDSVALEKIGTDAIPAVRPVSSLSEDNQGQLVQLDNVTIENYITGTPAGSFEFDAVNDSTSTHVRIDVRTGISQTDFQAQYPAGSVVNISGVSSIFKGTYQLKPLSLSDVTAVDTTAPTATVTYSTTAPTNQDVVATITPSEPVTITNNGGSASYTFTDNGSFTFEFVDAAGNIGSATATVNNIDKTAPTATLSVDTPVINQNNHKMVPVKVSVNAIDNVSGIASIVLTSVTSNESDNGTGDGNTANDIQDAALGTFDTSISLRAERSGNGNGRIYTITYTITDLAGNTTIASVQVTVPKGK
;
A
#
# COMPACT_ATOMS: atom_id res chain seq x y z
N MET A 1 63.04 15.59 79.02
CA MET A 1 61.62 15.49 78.66
C MET A 1 61.56 14.93 77.23
N LEU A 2 61.46 13.63 76.93
CA LEU A 2 60.75 12.51 77.62
C LEU A 2 59.32 12.90 77.99
N HIS A 3 58.23 12.22 77.62
CA HIS A 3 57.95 10.96 76.88
C HIS A 3 56.45 10.98 76.44
N ARG A 4 55.87 10.16 75.54
CA ARG A 4 56.38 9.01 74.73
C ARG A 4 55.52 8.78 73.45
N LEU A 5 56.06 7.93 72.57
CA LEU A 5 55.43 7.01 71.62
C LEU A 5 53.98 6.55 71.89
N HIS A 6 53.23 6.44 70.78
CA HIS A 6 52.43 5.27 70.33
C HIS A 6 51.59 4.44 71.31
N HIS A 7 50.34 4.28 70.86
CA HIS A 7 49.45 3.14 71.00
C HIS A 7 48.61 2.93 72.28
N LYS A 8 47.35 2.59 71.96
CA LYS A 8 46.38 1.76 72.68
C LYS A 8 45.34 2.46 73.59
N TRP A 9 44.09 2.37 73.07
CA TRP A 9 42.78 2.34 73.75
C TRP A 9 42.02 3.67 73.88
N ALA A 10 41.24 3.96 72.83
CA ALA A 10 40.01 4.76 72.88
C ALA A 10 38.95 4.21 71.91
N GLY A 11 38.86 2.87 71.80
CA GLY A 11 37.59 2.23 71.47
C GLY A 11 36.74 2.17 72.75
N ILE A 12 35.41 2.06 72.61
CA ILE A 12 34.41 2.11 73.71
C ILE A 12 34.09 3.55 74.20
N VAL A 13 33.49 4.35 73.30
CA VAL A 13 32.54 5.42 73.68
C VAL A 13 31.21 5.30 72.89
N LEU A 14 31.18 4.57 71.77
CA LEU A 14 29.98 4.39 70.93
C LEU A 14 29.33 2.99 71.06
N ALA A 15 29.29 2.43 72.28
CA ALA A 15 28.76 1.09 72.55
C ALA A 15 27.94 1.00 73.86
N ALA A 16 27.41 2.12 74.35
CA ALA A 16 26.66 2.22 75.61
C ALA A 16 25.29 2.93 75.44
N ALA A 17 24.59 2.63 74.35
CA ALA A 17 23.24 3.09 74.06
C ALA A 17 22.35 1.95 73.50
N LEU A 18 22.52 0.74 74.06
CA LEU A 18 21.65 -0.41 73.77
C LEU A 18 21.25 -1.08 75.09
N LEU A 19 19.96 -1.40 75.20
CA LEU A 19 19.31 -2.20 76.26
C LEU A 19 19.25 -1.47 77.64
N LEU A 20 18.09 -1.24 78.27
CA LEU A 20 16.81 -1.93 78.14
C LEU A 20 15.62 -1.04 78.63
N THR A 21 14.67 -0.69 77.77
CA THR A 21 13.25 -0.48 78.15
C THR A 21 12.34 -0.86 76.99
N SER A 22 11.68 -2.02 77.13
CA SER A 22 10.53 -2.41 76.32
C SER A 22 9.28 -1.61 76.71
N VAL A 23 8.30 -1.59 75.80
CA VAL A 23 6.87 -1.21 75.96
C VAL A 23 6.50 0.21 75.47
N LEU A 24 5.62 0.20 74.44
CA LEU A 24 4.79 1.27 73.87
C LEU A 24 5.48 2.41 73.11
N GLY A 25 5.32 2.36 71.78
CA GLY A 25 5.77 3.38 70.83
C GLY A 25 5.49 3.03 69.37
N PHE A 26 4.33 2.42 69.07
CA PHE A 26 3.84 2.41 67.68
C PHE A 26 3.59 3.86 67.29
N ALA A 27 4.46 4.43 66.45
CA ALA A 27 4.03 5.54 65.61
C ALA A 27 2.89 4.99 64.73
N PRO A 28 1.69 5.59 64.72
CA PRO A 28 0.67 5.15 63.80
C PRO A 28 1.20 5.34 62.38
N ASN A 29 0.89 4.40 61.48
CA ASN A 29 0.88 4.71 60.06
C ASN A 29 0.11 6.03 59.92
N ALA A 30 0.68 7.03 59.26
CA ALA A 30 -0.06 8.23 58.93
C ALA A 30 -1.28 7.77 58.12
N VAL A 31 -2.47 7.90 58.71
CA VAL A 31 -3.71 7.61 58.01
C VAL A 31 -3.95 8.81 57.10
N TYR A 32 -3.33 8.76 55.93
CA TYR A 32 -3.66 9.62 54.82
C TYR A 32 -5.16 9.48 54.57
N ALA A 33 -5.85 10.62 54.42
CA ALA A 33 -7.30 10.65 54.28
C ALA A 33 -7.63 10.28 52.84
N ALA A 34 -7.68 8.98 52.57
CA ALA A 34 -8.07 8.44 51.28
C ALA A 34 -9.37 9.11 50.77
N ASN A 35 -9.49 9.21 49.45
CA ASN A 35 -10.69 9.73 48.80
C ASN A 35 -11.94 8.98 49.26
N ALA A 36 -13.13 9.52 48.97
CA ALA A 36 -14.41 8.96 49.43
C ALA A 36 -14.66 7.48 49.00
N ASP A 37 -13.88 6.94 48.06
CA ASP A 37 -13.91 5.55 47.61
C ASP A 37 -12.67 4.70 48.02
N GLY A 38 -11.75 5.26 48.80
CA GLY A 38 -10.57 4.56 49.34
C GLY A 38 -9.29 4.64 48.51
N SER A 39 -9.21 5.45 47.44
CA SER A 39 -7.95 5.70 46.72
C SER A 39 -7.03 6.72 47.39
N LEU A 40 -5.74 6.64 47.09
CA LEU A 40 -4.71 7.62 47.41
C LEU A 40 -4.41 8.53 46.20
N THR A 41 -4.00 9.76 46.45
CA THR A 41 -3.29 10.60 45.47
C THR A 41 -1.88 10.08 45.18
N VAL A 42 -1.24 10.57 44.12
CA VAL A 42 0.13 10.19 43.77
C VAL A 42 1.10 10.61 44.89
N ALA A 43 0.99 11.83 45.41
CA ALA A 43 1.81 12.28 46.53
C ALA A 43 1.65 11.42 47.80
N GLU A 44 0.43 10.99 48.13
CA GLU A 44 0.17 10.10 49.27
C GLU A 44 0.72 8.68 49.05
N ALA A 45 0.61 8.15 47.83
CA ALA A 45 1.19 6.88 47.45
C ALA A 45 2.74 6.90 47.56
N ILE A 46 3.37 7.97 47.08
CA ILE A 46 4.83 8.19 47.20
C ILE A 46 5.24 8.31 48.67
N ALA A 47 4.43 8.95 49.52
CA ALA A 47 4.71 9.09 50.95
C ALA A 47 4.49 7.77 51.74
N SER A 48 3.54 6.94 51.33
CA SER A 48 3.28 5.62 51.93
C SER A 48 4.31 4.56 51.51
N ASN A 49 4.69 4.54 50.23
CA ASN A 49 5.73 3.71 49.58
C ASN A 49 5.75 2.21 49.94
N THR A 50 4.68 1.66 50.50
CA THR A 50 4.62 0.29 51.01
C THR A 50 3.20 -0.28 50.95
N GLY A 51 3.11 -1.60 50.79
CA GLY A 51 1.84 -2.34 50.75
C GLY A 51 1.12 -2.29 49.40
N THR A 52 -0.04 -2.96 49.33
CA THR A 52 -0.94 -2.89 48.16
C THR A 52 -1.89 -1.73 48.36
N GLN A 53 -1.93 -0.80 47.39
CA GLN A 53 -2.74 0.41 47.45
C GLN A 53 -3.46 0.64 46.11
N THR A 54 -4.54 1.41 46.16
CA THR A 54 -5.21 1.97 44.98
C THR A 54 -4.81 3.45 44.87
N VAL A 55 -4.29 3.85 43.71
CA VAL A 55 -3.75 5.19 43.44
C VAL A 55 -4.48 5.79 42.24
N GLU A 56 -4.73 7.09 42.29
CA GLU A 56 -5.24 7.88 41.16
C GLU A 56 -4.22 8.91 40.70
N GLY A 57 -4.08 9.07 39.39
CA GLY A 57 -3.22 10.09 38.81
C GLY A 57 -3.45 10.26 37.31
N TYR A 58 -2.99 11.39 36.79
CA TYR A 58 -2.94 11.65 35.35
C TYR A 58 -1.70 10.99 34.76
N ILE A 59 -1.83 10.30 33.63
CA ILE A 59 -0.69 9.80 32.86
C ILE A 59 0.04 11.03 32.26
N VAL A 60 1.31 11.19 32.60
CA VAL A 60 2.12 12.35 32.16
C VAL A 60 3.31 11.97 31.28
N GLY A 61 3.74 10.71 31.28
CA GLY A 61 4.87 10.25 30.46
C GLY A 61 5.21 8.77 30.63
N HIS A 62 6.39 8.40 30.15
CA HIS A 62 6.97 7.05 30.14
C HIS A 62 8.37 7.07 30.75
N ALA A 63 8.68 6.13 31.64
CA ALA A 63 10.03 5.94 32.17
C ALA A 63 10.89 5.20 31.13
N THR A 64 11.89 5.91 30.58
CA THR A 64 12.85 5.38 29.59
C THR A 64 14.04 4.67 30.24
N GLY A 65 14.19 4.78 31.56
CA GLY A 65 15.32 4.26 32.31
C GLY A 65 15.34 4.76 33.75
N SER A 66 16.48 4.56 34.44
CA SER A 66 16.64 4.92 35.86
C SER A 66 16.50 6.44 36.09
N LEU A 67 15.36 6.89 36.63
CA LEU A 67 15.03 8.31 36.82
C LEU A 67 15.10 9.14 35.52
N THR A 68 14.90 8.51 34.36
CA THR A 68 14.77 9.19 33.08
C THR A 68 13.36 8.98 32.52
N ALA A 69 12.75 10.07 32.08
CA ALA A 69 11.39 10.10 31.55
C ALA A 69 11.37 10.69 30.15
N ASN A 70 10.46 10.20 29.31
CA ASN A 70 9.98 10.89 28.14
C ASN A 70 8.51 11.28 28.38
N PHE A 71 8.14 12.53 28.12
CA PHE A 71 6.79 13.05 28.36
C PHE A 71 6.00 13.23 27.05
N GLN A 72 6.58 12.91 25.88
CA GLN A 72 6.01 13.12 24.56
C GLN A 72 6.23 11.89 23.65
N ALA A 73 5.37 11.68 22.67
CA ALA A 73 5.53 10.61 21.69
C ALA A 73 6.77 10.86 20.79
N PRO A 74 7.40 9.82 20.20
CA PRO A 74 7.11 8.39 20.36
C PRO A 74 7.66 7.83 21.69
N PHE A 75 6.92 6.88 22.27
CA PHE A 75 7.31 6.20 23.51
C PHE A 75 7.99 4.86 23.23
N SER A 76 9.01 4.51 24.02
CA SER A 76 9.94 3.44 23.68
C SER A 76 9.42 2.01 23.90
N ASN A 77 8.35 1.83 24.69
CA ASN A 77 7.66 0.56 24.91
C ASN A 77 6.35 0.74 25.71
N ASP A 78 5.52 -0.29 25.76
CA ASP A 78 4.28 -0.34 26.56
C ASP A 78 4.46 -0.84 28.00
N PHE A 79 5.66 -0.85 28.57
CA PHE A 79 5.91 -1.58 29.83
C PHE A 79 5.58 -0.78 31.09
N ASN A 80 5.43 0.54 30.98
CA ASN A 80 5.14 1.42 32.11
C ASN A 80 4.41 2.71 31.68
N VAL A 81 3.85 3.41 32.66
CA VAL A 81 3.42 4.81 32.56
C VAL A 81 3.80 5.57 33.84
N LEU A 82 4.23 6.81 33.70
CA LEU A 82 4.42 7.75 34.80
C LEU A 82 3.10 8.47 35.07
N ILE A 83 2.61 8.42 36.31
CA ILE A 83 1.45 9.20 36.76
C ILE A 83 1.82 10.30 37.75
N ALA A 84 1.03 11.37 37.76
CA ALA A 84 1.16 12.50 38.68
C ALA A 84 -0.21 13.08 39.12
N ASP A 85 -0.21 13.93 40.15
CA ASP A 85 -1.43 14.57 40.67
C ASP A 85 -1.99 15.68 39.76
N SER A 86 -1.21 16.16 38.78
CA SER A 86 -1.67 17.07 37.72
C SER A 86 -1.09 16.70 36.36
N THR A 87 -1.80 17.08 35.28
CA THR A 87 -1.44 16.77 33.88
C THR A 87 -0.13 17.40 33.40
N THR A 88 0.43 18.36 34.12
CA THR A 88 1.64 19.12 33.76
C THR A 88 2.84 18.86 34.69
N GLU A 89 2.71 17.97 35.67
CA GLU A 89 3.79 17.68 36.60
C GLU A 89 4.82 16.72 35.97
N GLN A 90 6.08 17.14 35.94
CA GLN A 90 7.21 16.41 35.33
C GLN A 90 8.39 16.23 36.32
N THR A 91 8.26 16.69 37.56
CA THR A 91 9.33 16.59 38.56
C THR A 91 9.49 15.14 39.03
N ASN A 92 10.60 14.48 38.68
CA ASN A 92 10.87 13.07 39.02
C ASN A 92 10.51 12.63 40.45
N GLY A 93 10.72 13.47 41.46
CA GLY A 93 10.38 13.17 42.87
C GLY A 93 8.88 13.19 43.22
N LYS A 94 8.00 13.49 42.26
CA LYS A 94 6.54 13.53 42.38
C LYS A 94 5.82 12.60 41.39
N LEU A 95 6.58 11.83 40.59
CA LEU A 95 6.03 10.87 39.64
C LEU A 95 5.98 9.49 40.27
N LEU A 96 4.91 8.74 40.02
CA LEU A 96 4.82 7.32 40.35
C LEU A 96 4.88 6.50 39.07
N ASP A 97 5.87 5.61 38.98
CA ASP A 97 6.09 4.71 37.84
C ASP A 97 5.23 3.44 37.98
N VAL A 98 4.20 3.35 37.15
CA VAL A 98 3.20 2.28 37.15
C VAL A 98 3.58 1.23 36.10
N GLN A 99 3.86 0.02 36.57
CA GLN A 99 4.13 -1.12 35.69
C GLN A 99 2.88 -1.52 34.91
N ILE A 100 2.95 -1.55 33.58
CA ILE A 100 1.89 -2.09 32.73
C ILE A 100 2.21 -3.57 32.40
N SER A 101 1.54 -4.46 33.13
CA SER A 101 1.59 -5.91 32.89
C SER A 101 0.95 -6.27 31.54
N ALA A 102 1.33 -7.42 30.98
CA ALA A 102 1.02 -7.78 29.60
C ALA A 102 -0.48 -7.70 29.23
N SER A 103 -1.38 -7.99 30.18
CA SER A 103 -2.84 -7.91 30.01
C SER A 103 -3.40 -6.50 29.83
N TYR A 104 -2.64 -5.46 30.19
CA TYR A 104 -3.05 -4.05 30.12
C TYR A 104 -2.34 -3.26 29.01
N ARG A 105 -1.32 -3.81 28.36
CA ARG A 105 -0.45 -3.08 27.41
C ARG A 105 -1.20 -2.51 26.22
N SER A 106 -2.10 -3.28 25.62
CA SER A 106 -2.90 -2.82 24.48
C SER A 106 -3.87 -1.68 24.81
N GLN A 107 -4.22 -1.47 26.09
CA GLN A 107 -5.18 -0.45 26.54
C GLN A 107 -4.55 0.74 27.25
N TYR A 108 -3.36 0.56 27.85
CA TYR A 108 -2.73 1.54 28.74
C TYR A 108 -1.23 1.74 28.49
N GLY A 109 -0.64 0.98 27.58
CA GLY A 109 0.73 1.20 27.14
C GLY A 109 0.81 2.42 26.22
N LEU A 110 1.80 3.29 26.47
CA LEU A 110 1.96 4.55 25.75
C LEU A 110 2.60 4.43 24.36
N GLN A 111 3.27 3.31 24.03
CA GLN A 111 3.74 3.07 22.66
C GLN A 111 2.57 2.69 21.74
N THR A 112 1.66 1.84 22.21
CA THR A 112 0.42 1.49 21.51
C THR A 112 -0.61 2.62 21.57
N ASN A 113 -0.67 3.39 22.68
CA ASN A 113 -1.67 4.43 22.89
C ASN A 113 -1.05 5.76 23.37
N PRO A 114 -0.33 6.52 22.51
CA PRO A 114 0.30 7.79 22.91
C PRO A 114 -0.70 8.85 23.41
N SER A 115 -1.95 8.82 22.92
CA SER A 115 -3.05 9.74 23.26
C SER A 115 -3.59 9.59 24.69
N LEU A 116 -3.02 8.68 25.50
CA LEU A 116 -3.35 8.56 26.92
C LEU A 116 -2.66 9.59 27.81
N ILE A 117 -1.69 10.35 27.29
CA ILE A 117 -1.12 11.51 27.99
C ILE A 117 -2.25 12.49 28.36
N GLY A 118 -2.26 12.93 29.62
CA GLY A 118 -3.32 13.77 30.19
C GLY A 118 -4.58 13.01 30.64
N LYS A 119 -4.74 11.72 30.34
CA LYS A 119 -5.88 10.92 30.84
C LYS A 119 -5.67 10.51 32.30
N LYS A 120 -6.73 10.52 33.09
CA LYS A 120 -6.70 10.10 34.50
C LYS A 120 -6.99 8.61 34.62
N ILE A 121 -6.17 7.90 35.39
CA ILE A 121 -6.35 6.48 35.68
C ILE A 121 -6.43 6.22 37.19
N LYS A 122 -7.12 5.12 37.52
CA LYS A 122 -7.15 4.49 38.84
C LYS A 122 -6.46 3.13 38.72
N VAL A 123 -5.45 2.89 39.54
CA VAL A 123 -4.64 1.66 39.50
C VAL A 123 -4.47 1.07 40.90
N THR A 124 -4.67 -0.24 41.04
CA THR A 124 -4.41 -0.98 42.28
C THR A 124 -3.26 -1.94 42.07
N GLY A 125 -2.25 -1.89 42.95
CA GLY A 125 -1.10 -2.78 42.91
C GLY A 125 -0.16 -2.57 44.10
N THR A 126 1.02 -3.17 44.07
CA THR A 126 1.97 -3.13 45.19
C THR A 126 2.94 -1.97 45.03
N LEU A 127 2.99 -1.06 46.01
CA LEU A 127 3.94 0.05 46.03
C LEU A 127 5.37 -0.45 46.28
N GLY A 128 6.32 0.09 45.51
CA GLY A 128 7.74 -0.16 45.63
C GLY A 128 8.51 0.26 44.37
N ALA A 129 9.77 0.67 44.54
CA ALA A 129 10.54 1.36 43.50
C ALA A 129 10.61 0.62 42.15
N TYR A 130 10.29 1.32 41.06
CA TYR A 130 10.35 0.85 39.67
C TYR A 130 11.10 1.91 38.84
N ASN A 131 12.02 1.48 37.97
CA ASN A 131 12.99 2.34 37.26
C ASN A 131 13.63 3.45 38.14
N ASN A 132 13.90 3.13 39.42
CA ASN A 132 14.37 4.04 40.48
C ASN A 132 13.45 5.23 40.83
N TYR A 133 12.26 5.37 40.21
CA TYR A 133 11.15 6.15 40.72
C TYR A 133 10.51 5.45 41.94
N ALA A 134 9.71 6.19 42.71
CA ALA A 134 8.64 5.57 43.47
C ALA A 134 7.69 4.89 42.46
N GLY A 135 7.22 3.68 42.75
CA GLY A 135 6.52 2.89 41.73
C GLY A 135 5.40 2.02 42.28
N LEU A 136 4.59 1.51 41.35
CA LEU A 136 3.48 0.60 41.61
C LEU A 136 3.58 -0.59 40.64
N LYS A 137 3.78 -1.78 41.20
CA LYS A 137 4.05 -3.03 40.46
C LYS A 137 2.91 -4.02 40.58
N SER A 138 2.87 -4.95 39.63
CA SER A 138 1.89 -6.04 39.57
C SER A 138 0.45 -5.53 39.72
N PRO A 139 -0.03 -4.65 38.81
CA PRO A 139 -1.38 -4.11 38.92
C PRO A 139 -2.43 -5.22 38.86
N THR A 140 -3.35 -5.23 39.83
CA THR A 140 -4.48 -6.17 39.91
C THR A 140 -5.77 -5.58 39.34
N SER A 141 -5.83 -4.25 39.18
CA SER A 141 -6.87 -3.53 38.47
C SER A 141 -6.32 -2.20 37.95
N LEU A 142 -6.74 -1.82 36.75
CA LEU A 142 -6.36 -0.56 36.12
C LEU A 142 -7.53 -0.10 35.24
N SER A 143 -8.01 1.13 35.46
CA SER A 143 -9.19 1.69 34.80
C SER A 143 -9.04 3.20 34.57
N PHE A 144 -9.61 3.73 33.50
CA PHE A 144 -9.79 5.18 33.36
C PHE A 144 -10.76 5.74 34.42
N ILE A 145 -10.61 7.02 34.73
CA ILE A 145 -11.60 7.81 35.46
C ILE A 145 -12.18 8.80 34.46
N ASP A 146 -13.45 8.60 34.09
CA ASP A 146 -14.15 9.52 33.20
C ASP A 146 -14.42 10.85 33.92
N ASP A 147 -13.98 11.97 33.33
CA ASP A 147 -14.31 13.33 33.79
C ASP A 147 -15.75 13.71 33.37
N THR A 148 -16.71 12.81 33.60
CA THR A 148 -18.13 13.10 33.47
C THR A 148 -18.62 13.85 34.70
N THR A 149 -18.63 15.18 34.64
CA THR A 149 -19.47 16.00 35.51
C THR A 149 -20.94 15.68 35.21
N THR A 150 -21.52 14.77 35.98
CA THR A 150 -22.90 14.31 35.79
C THR A 150 -23.90 15.43 36.07
N MET A 151 -24.47 16.01 35.01
CA MET A 151 -25.69 16.80 35.10
C MET A 151 -26.88 15.88 35.44
N THR A 152 -27.08 15.60 36.72
CA THR A 152 -28.28 14.91 37.22
C THR A 152 -29.46 15.90 37.30
N PRO A 153 -30.63 15.58 36.73
CA PRO A 153 -31.78 16.47 36.73
C PRO A 153 -32.53 16.48 38.08
N ASP A 154 -32.89 17.67 38.55
CA ASP A 154 -33.70 17.92 39.75
C ASP A 154 -35.21 17.95 39.40
N PRO A 155 -36.11 17.21 40.09
CA PRO A 155 -37.49 17.05 39.65
C PRO A 155 -38.45 18.14 40.17
N GLY A 156 -38.53 19.23 39.42
CA GLY A 156 -39.78 19.95 39.08
C GLY A 156 -40.47 20.83 40.13
N THR A 157 -40.88 22.05 39.71
CA THR A 157 -42.23 22.60 39.99
C THR A 157 -42.54 23.87 39.18
N GLY A 158 -43.69 23.87 38.50
CA GLY A 158 -44.62 25.01 38.49
C GLY A 158 -44.46 26.15 37.47
N GLY A 159 -45.27 26.11 36.40
CA GLY A 159 -45.79 27.29 35.68
C GLY A 159 -44.88 27.89 34.58
N GLY A 160 -45.35 28.18 33.37
CA GLY A 160 -46.68 28.04 32.79
C GLY A 160 -47.21 29.33 32.17
N THR A 161 -47.00 29.52 30.86
CA THR A 161 -47.84 30.37 30.00
C THR A 161 -47.99 29.70 28.63
N THR A 162 -49.24 29.40 28.25
CA THR A 162 -49.69 29.22 26.85
C THR A 162 -49.46 30.54 26.08
N ASP A 163 -49.38 30.61 24.74
CA ASP A 163 -50.35 30.18 23.71
C ASP A 163 -49.76 30.54 22.30
N PRO A 164 -50.44 30.39 21.13
CA PRO A 164 -50.50 29.17 20.31
C PRO A 164 -50.10 29.35 18.82
N GLY A 165 -50.19 28.26 18.04
CA GLY A 165 -50.57 28.32 16.60
C GLY A 165 -49.47 27.93 15.60
N THR A 166 -49.30 26.65 15.27
CA THR A 166 -49.97 25.92 14.14
C THR A 166 -49.67 26.41 12.72
N GLY A 167 -49.09 25.52 11.89
CA GLY A 167 -49.46 25.42 10.47
C GLY A 167 -48.32 25.48 9.45
N GLY A 168 -47.67 24.34 9.20
CA GLY A 168 -46.73 24.20 8.09
C GLY A 168 -45.98 22.87 8.17
N GLY A 169 -46.41 21.87 7.40
CA GLY A 169 -45.68 20.61 7.29
C GLY A 169 -44.53 20.75 6.30
N THR A 170 -43.31 20.88 6.79
CA THR A 170 -42.11 20.58 6.01
C THR A 170 -41.65 19.17 6.37
N THR A 171 -41.53 18.30 5.36
CA THR A 171 -40.81 17.04 5.53
C THR A 171 -39.33 17.35 5.43
N ASP A 172 -38.74 17.77 6.54
CA ASP A 172 -37.30 17.98 6.65
C ASP A 172 -36.55 16.69 6.27
N PRO A 173 -35.37 16.77 5.64
CA PRO A 173 -34.61 15.58 5.27
C PRO A 173 -34.25 14.75 6.52
N VAL A 174 -34.49 13.45 6.47
CA VAL A 174 -34.17 12.56 7.59
C VAL A 174 -32.65 12.41 7.70
N VAL A 175 -32.09 12.77 8.86
CA VAL A 175 -30.67 12.53 9.15
C VAL A 175 -30.45 11.03 9.33
N THR A 176 -29.95 10.38 8.29
CA THR A 176 -29.32 9.06 8.40
C THR A 176 -27.85 9.23 8.80
N PRO A 177 -27.32 8.43 9.74
CA PRO A 177 -25.87 8.39 10.01
C PRO A 177 -25.10 8.10 8.72
N LEU A 178 -24.03 8.86 8.48
CA LEU A 178 -23.14 8.60 7.35
C LEU A 178 -22.43 7.24 7.56
N PRO A 179 -22.36 6.38 6.53
CA PRO A 179 -21.57 5.16 6.58
C PRO A 179 -20.11 5.42 6.94
N ASP A 180 -19.43 4.43 7.50
CA ASP A 180 -17.97 4.42 7.58
C ASP A 180 -17.34 4.13 6.19
N GLY A 181 -16.01 4.25 6.13
CA GLY A 181 -15.22 4.09 4.92
C GLY A 181 -14.86 2.65 4.57
N THR A 182 -15.43 1.64 5.23
CA THR A 182 -15.01 0.24 5.03
C THR A 182 -15.15 -0.20 3.57
N GLY A 183 -14.03 -0.56 2.95
CA GLY A 183 -13.97 -0.96 1.53
C GLY A 183 -13.99 0.21 0.54
N LYS A 184 -13.87 1.46 1.01
CA LYS A 184 -13.77 2.68 0.21
C LYS A 184 -12.33 3.18 0.14
N LYS A 185 -11.98 3.84 -0.98
CA LYS A 185 -10.63 4.35 -1.24
C LYS A 185 -10.60 5.87 -1.41
N VAL A 186 -9.60 6.51 -0.80
CA VAL A 186 -9.31 7.95 -0.90
C VAL A 186 -7.92 8.14 -1.49
N LEU A 187 -7.80 9.00 -2.50
CA LEU A 187 -6.55 9.39 -3.13
C LEU A 187 -6.24 10.86 -2.81
N PHE A 188 -5.07 11.17 -2.29
CA PHE A 188 -4.62 12.56 -2.07
C PHE A 188 -3.70 13.02 -3.20
N ASP A 189 -3.90 14.23 -3.72
CA ASP A 189 -3.00 14.82 -4.72
C ASP A 189 -1.69 15.31 -4.07
N GLN A 190 -0.57 14.83 -4.60
CA GLN A 190 0.78 15.29 -4.29
C GLN A 190 1.52 15.75 -5.56
N SER A 191 0.82 15.81 -6.70
CA SER A 191 1.41 15.97 -8.03
C SER A 191 1.36 17.41 -8.57
N HIS A 192 0.74 18.34 -7.86
CA HIS A 192 0.53 19.74 -8.25
C HIS A 192 1.12 20.74 -7.25
N GLY A 193 2.26 20.40 -6.65
CA GLY A 193 3.01 21.33 -5.78
C GLY A 193 2.47 21.41 -4.36
N GLN A 194 1.77 20.38 -3.87
CA GLN A 194 1.35 20.26 -2.47
C GLN A 194 2.50 20.17 -1.46
N THR A 195 3.74 20.24 -1.94
CA THR A 195 4.97 20.22 -1.15
C THR A 195 5.77 21.52 -1.28
N ALA A 196 5.21 22.55 -1.91
CA ALA A 196 5.87 23.81 -2.19
C ALA A 196 6.04 24.69 -0.94
N GLY A 197 7.12 25.47 -0.92
CA GLY A 197 7.34 26.50 0.10
C GLY A 197 7.36 25.98 1.53
N ALA A 198 6.44 26.48 2.37
CA ALA A 198 6.54 26.41 3.83
C ALA A 198 5.89 25.18 4.50
N ALA A 199 5.03 24.44 3.78
CA ALA A 199 4.20 23.34 4.27
C ALA A 199 4.27 22.12 3.31
N ASP A 200 3.80 20.95 3.74
CA ASP A 200 3.41 19.88 2.80
C ASP A 200 2.12 19.17 3.22
N TRP A 201 1.16 19.16 2.30
CA TRP A 201 -0.17 18.61 2.50
C TRP A 201 -0.23 17.16 2.02
N VAL A 202 0.61 16.33 2.63
CA VAL A 202 0.83 14.93 2.24
C VAL A 202 0.47 13.97 3.38
N ILE A 203 0.01 12.77 3.03
CA ILE A 203 -0.62 11.79 3.95
C ILE A 203 0.33 11.12 4.96
N ASP A 204 1.62 11.46 4.89
CA ASP A 204 2.69 11.08 5.83
C ASP A 204 3.62 12.27 6.14
N GLY A 205 3.06 13.49 6.04
CA GLY A 205 3.62 14.77 6.44
C GLY A 205 2.49 15.62 7.03
N GLY A 206 2.39 16.91 6.68
CA GLY A 206 1.41 17.82 7.31
C GLY A 206 -0.09 17.52 7.15
N PHE A 207 -0.50 16.43 6.48
CA PHE A 207 -1.89 15.89 6.44
C PHE A 207 -1.98 14.45 7.02
N SER A 208 -0.97 14.00 7.79
CA SER A 208 -0.90 12.65 8.35
C SER A 208 -2.05 12.34 9.32
N ASP A 209 -2.40 13.28 10.20
CA ASP A 209 -3.49 13.11 11.17
C ASP A 209 -4.87 13.07 10.47
N PHE A 210 -5.06 13.84 9.39
CA PHE A 210 -6.26 13.72 8.57
C PHE A 210 -6.32 12.35 7.87
N ALA A 211 -5.21 11.88 7.31
CA ALA A 211 -5.13 10.57 6.69
C ALA A 211 -5.40 9.45 7.72
N ASP A 212 -4.89 9.55 8.93
CA ASP A 212 -5.14 8.61 10.03
C ASP A 212 -6.57 8.69 10.57
N GLY A 213 -7.17 9.88 10.62
CA GLY A 213 -8.60 10.06 10.89
C GLY A 213 -9.50 9.35 9.87
N LEU A 214 -9.10 9.35 8.58
CA LEU A 214 -9.77 8.60 7.53
C LEU A 214 -9.52 7.08 7.63
N ARG A 215 -8.30 6.64 7.91
CA ARG A 215 -7.98 5.21 8.16
C ARG A 215 -8.73 4.67 9.37
N GLY A 216 -8.80 5.42 10.46
CA GLY A 216 -9.61 5.12 11.65
C GLY A 216 -11.11 5.13 11.38
N ALA A 217 -11.57 5.87 10.35
CA ALA A 217 -12.92 5.79 9.82
C ALA A 217 -13.13 4.66 8.80
N GLY A 218 -12.15 3.78 8.56
CA GLY A 218 -12.25 2.58 7.72
C GLY A 218 -11.78 2.71 6.27
N PHE A 219 -11.34 3.91 5.84
CA PHE A 219 -10.88 4.14 4.47
C PHE A 219 -9.48 3.58 4.20
N ALA A 220 -9.26 3.07 2.98
CA ALA A 220 -7.92 2.95 2.43
C ALA A 220 -7.47 4.32 1.87
N VAL A 221 -6.30 4.81 2.28
CA VAL A 221 -5.78 6.14 1.92
C VAL A 221 -4.44 6.01 1.20
N GLU A 222 -4.37 6.54 -0.02
CA GLU A 222 -3.21 6.46 -0.92
C GLU A 222 -2.86 7.87 -1.49
N SER A 223 -1.65 8.05 -2.02
CA SER A 223 -1.15 9.30 -2.63
C SER A 223 -1.08 9.21 -4.17
N LEU A 224 -1.28 10.35 -4.85
CA LEU A 224 -1.02 10.55 -6.27
C LEU A 224 0.32 11.29 -6.42
N GLU A 225 1.39 10.53 -6.59
CA GLU A 225 2.75 11.04 -6.66
C GLU A 225 3.29 11.09 -8.10
N ARG A 226 4.25 11.98 -8.35
CA ARG A 226 5.09 11.93 -9.56
C ARG A 226 6.33 11.09 -9.28
N ALA A 227 6.65 10.16 -10.18
CA ALA A 227 7.91 9.42 -10.11
C ALA A 227 9.10 10.37 -10.23
N VAL A 228 10.06 10.28 -9.30
CA VAL A 228 11.23 11.17 -9.25
C VAL A 228 12.37 10.58 -10.10
N PRO A 229 13.00 11.37 -11.00
CA PRO A 229 12.75 12.78 -11.31
C PRO A 229 11.57 12.98 -12.28
N PHE A 230 10.80 14.05 -12.07
CA PHE A 230 9.70 14.49 -12.93
C PHE A 230 9.98 15.86 -13.56
N THR A 231 9.18 16.25 -14.56
CA THR A 231 9.37 17.52 -15.30
C THR A 231 8.16 18.47 -15.26
N PHE A 232 7.05 18.06 -14.62
CA PHE A 232 5.72 18.67 -14.70
C PHE A 232 5.05 18.62 -16.09
N GLY A 233 5.76 18.17 -17.14
CA GLY A 233 5.16 17.98 -18.47
C GLY A 233 4.18 16.81 -18.52
N GLU A 234 4.32 15.86 -17.60
CA GLU A 234 3.44 14.69 -17.51
C GLU A 234 2.04 15.12 -17.04
N GLN A 235 1.00 14.50 -17.61
CA GLN A 235 -0.35 14.56 -17.05
C GLN A 235 -0.41 13.61 -15.86
N ALA A 236 -0.53 14.14 -14.64
CA ALA A 236 -0.58 13.32 -13.43
C ALA A 236 -2.02 12.92 -13.10
N VAL A 237 -2.96 13.86 -13.24
CA VAL A 237 -4.38 13.60 -13.00
C VAL A 237 -5.04 13.05 -14.27
N THR A 238 -5.35 11.75 -14.24
CA THR A 238 -5.97 11.00 -15.35
C THR A 238 -7.25 10.32 -14.88
N TYR A 239 -8.24 10.17 -15.76
CA TYR A 239 -9.50 9.51 -15.41
C TYR A 239 -9.28 8.04 -15.03
N GLU A 240 -8.35 7.36 -15.71
CA GLU A 240 -7.97 5.97 -15.48
C GLU A 240 -7.42 5.76 -14.07
N LYS A 241 -6.68 6.73 -13.51
CA LYS A 241 -6.20 6.69 -12.13
C LYS A 241 -7.31 7.06 -11.14
N LEU A 242 -8.04 8.16 -11.38
CA LEU A 242 -9.10 8.61 -10.47
C LEU A 242 -10.24 7.60 -10.31
N SER A 243 -10.64 6.94 -11.41
CA SER A 243 -11.75 5.96 -11.42
C SER A 243 -11.53 4.69 -10.57
N GLN A 244 -10.34 4.53 -9.98
CA GLN A 244 -10.02 3.46 -9.02
C GLN A 244 -10.32 3.84 -7.55
N TYR A 245 -10.77 5.08 -7.30
CA TYR A 245 -10.99 5.65 -5.97
C TYR A 245 -12.39 6.29 -5.85
N ASP A 246 -12.96 6.27 -4.65
CA ASP A 246 -14.26 6.88 -4.36
C ASP A 246 -14.16 8.39 -4.12
N VAL A 247 -13.04 8.85 -3.54
CA VAL A 247 -12.77 10.25 -3.25
C VAL A 247 -11.35 10.64 -3.67
N PHE A 248 -11.21 11.79 -4.34
CA PHE A 248 -9.93 12.45 -4.62
C PHE A 248 -9.84 13.74 -3.78
N VAL A 249 -8.77 13.91 -3.01
CA VAL A 249 -8.55 15.06 -2.11
C VAL A 249 -7.41 15.89 -2.66
N ILE A 250 -7.63 17.20 -2.79
CA ILE A 250 -6.64 18.16 -3.30
C ILE A 250 -6.40 19.19 -2.20
N GLY A 251 -5.27 19.06 -1.50
CA GLY A 251 -4.69 20.16 -0.71
C GLY A 251 -4.02 21.18 -1.62
N GLU A 252 -3.90 22.44 -1.15
CA GLU A 252 -3.24 23.60 -1.74
C GLU A 252 -2.35 23.33 -2.99
N ALA A 253 -3.01 23.17 -4.14
CA ALA A 253 -2.32 22.95 -5.40
C ALA A 253 -1.63 24.26 -5.85
N ASN A 254 -0.31 24.25 -5.91
CA ASN A 254 0.53 25.40 -6.27
C ASN A 254 1.02 25.35 -7.73
N ILE A 255 0.64 24.34 -8.51
CA ILE A 255 0.91 24.22 -9.94
C ILE A 255 -0.42 24.23 -10.69
N PRO A 256 -0.62 25.12 -11.69
CA PRO A 256 -1.89 25.18 -12.42
C PRO A 256 -2.21 23.88 -13.16
N TYR A 257 -3.44 23.38 -13.01
CA TYR A 257 -3.93 22.22 -13.74
C TYR A 257 -3.99 22.47 -15.24
N LYS A 258 -3.59 21.47 -16.03
CA LYS A 258 -3.76 21.48 -17.49
C LYS A 258 -5.24 21.34 -17.88
N THR A 259 -5.64 21.80 -19.06
CA THR A 259 -7.04 21.64 -19.53
C THR A 259 -7.43 20.16 -19.63
N SER A 260 -6.47 19.30 -19.99
CA SER A 260 -6.57 17.84 -19.96
C SER A 260 -6.82 17.24 -18.55
N GLU A 261 -6.22 17.80 -17.50
CA GLU A 261 -6.40 17.38 -16.10
C GLU A 261 -7.75 17.85 -15.56
N GLN A 262 -8.14 19.09 -15.87
CA GLN A 262 -9.48 19.61 -15.61
C GLN A 262 -10.58 18.77 -16.29
N ALA A 263 -10.36 18.32 -17.52
CA ALA A 263 -11.30 17.42 -18.21
C ALA A 263 -11.40 16.05 -17.52
N ALA A 264 -10.27 15.47 -17.08
CA ALA A 264 -10.24 14.20 -16.35
C ALA A 264 -10.98 14.26 -15.01
N MET A 265 -10.78 15.34 -14.23
CA MET A 265 -11.50 15.58 -12.98
C MET A 265 -13.00 15.73 -13.20
N LEU A 266 -13.42 16.46 -14.24
CA LEU A 266 -14.83 16.63 -14.57
C LEU A 266 -15.48 15.30 -14.98
N GLN A 267 -14.80 14.50 -15.82
CA GLN A 267 -15.26 13.17 -16.24
C GLN A 267 -15.39 12.21 -15.05
N TYR A 268 -14.42 12.23 -14.13
CA TYR A 268 -14.45 11.44 -12.90
C TYR A 268 -15.68 11.74 -12.05
N VAL A 269 -15.97 13.02 -11.79
CA VAL A 269 -17.15 13.44 -11.03
C VAL A 269 -18.45 13.12 -11.78
N GLN A 270 -18.53 13.39 -13.08
CA GLN A 270 -19.74 13.07 -13.87
C GLN A 270 -20.08 11.58 -13.86
N ASN A 271 -19.08 10.70 -13.77
CA ASN A 271 -19.23 9.25 -13.70
C ASN A 271 -19.44 8.69 -12.27
N GLY A 272 -19.61 9.54 -11.26
CA GLY A 272 -19.96 9.12 -9.89
C GLY A 272 -18.87 9.32 -8.84
N GLY A 273 -17.66 9.73 -9.24
CA GLY A 273 -16.57 10.04 -8.32
C GLY A 273 -16.78 11.32 -7.52
N SER A 274 -15.99 11.51 -6.47
CA SER A 274 -16.09 12.67 -5.59
C SER A 274 -14.75 13.39 -5.40
N ILE A 275 -14.75 14.73 -5.35
CA ILE A 275 -13.52 15.52 -5.10
C ILE A 275 -13.67 16.40 -3.85
N PHE A 276 -12.65 16.46 -3.00
CA PHE A 276 -12.54 17.46 -1.92
C PHE A 276 -11.44 18.46 -2.26
N PHE A 277 -11.80 19.73 -2.40
CA PHE A 277 -10.89 20.85 -2.63
C PHE A 277 -10.61 21.58 -1.30
N ILE A 278 -9.35 21.62 -0.89
CA ILE A 278 -8.85 22.31 0.30
C ILE A 278 -7.91 23.41 -0.19
N ALA A 279 -8.44 24.63 -0.29
CA ALA A 279 -7.69 25.80 -0.76
C ALA A 279 -7.15 26.62 0.42
N ASP A 280 -6.53 27.75 0.11
CA ASP A 280 -6.09 28.77 1.05
C ASP A 280 -6.44 30.17 0.49
N HIS A 281 -6.19 31.21 1.28
CA HIS A 281 -6.39 32.61 0.96
C HIS A 281 -5.62 33.06 -0.30
N TYR A 282 -6.01 34.22 -0.86
CA TYR A 282 -5.18 34.89 -1.86
C TYR A 282 -3.92 35.48 -1.17
N ASN A 283 -2.74 35.46 -1.82
CA ASN A 283 -1.40 35.58 -1.19
C ASN A 283 -0.91 34.29 -0.49
N ALA A 284 -1.20 33.13 -1.08
CA ALA A 284 -0.76 31.78 -0.68
C ALA A 284 0.13 31.08 -1.73
N ASP A 285 0.62 31.78 -2.76
CA ASP A 285 1.66 31.27 -3.69
C ASP A 285 2.94 30.87 -2.91
N ARG A 286 3.15 29.56 -2.74
CA ARG A 286 4.25 28.98 -1.97
C ARG A 286 5.51 28.70 -2.78
N ASN A 287 5.42 28.59 -4.12
CA ASN A 287 6.56 28.31 -5.00
C ASN A 287 7.07 29.54 -5.78
N LYS A 288 6.43 30.70 -5.59
CA LYS A 288 6.74 31.99 -6.24
C LYS A 288 6.45 31.99 -7.74
N ASN A 289 5.47 31.20 -8.20
CA ASN A 289 5.06 31.15 -9.60
C ASN A 289 3.95 32.13 -9.99
N ARG A 290 3.37 32.86 -9.01
CA ARG A 290 2.25 33.80 -9.13
C ARG A 290 0.86 33.16 -9.27
N TRP A 291 0.70 31.90 -8.86
CA TRP A 291 -0.60 31.24 -8.74
C TRP A 291 -0.85 30.88 -7.28
N ASP A 292 -1.91 31.43 -6.70
CA ASP A 292 -2.38 30.99 -5.39
C ASP A 292 -3.26 29.73 -5.52
N ALA A 293 -3.37 28.92 -4.47
CA ALA A 293 -4.10 27.64 -4.52
C ALA A 293 -5.57 27.79 -4.96
N SER A 294 -6.24 28.84 -4.48
CA SER A 294 -7.61 29.18 -4.88
C SER A 294 -7.74 29.48 -6.38
N GLU A 295 -6.71 30.04 -7.02
CA GLU A 295 -6.66 30.34 -8.46
C GLU A 295 -6.44 29.08 -9.30
N VAL A 296 -5.52 28.22 -8.86
CA VAL A 296 -5.25 26.91 -9.47
C VAL A 296 -6.53 26.07 -9.51
N MET A 297 -7.25 26.01 -8.38
CA MET A 297 -8.51 25.27 -8.29
C MET A 297 -9.63 25.92 -9.10
N ASN A 298 -9.77 27.25 -9.06
CA ASN A 298 -10.74 27.99 -9.88
C ASN A 298 -10.51 27.82 -11.39
N GLY A 299 -9.27 27.55 -11.81
CA GLY A 299 -8.86 27.34 -13.20
C GLY A 299 -8.34 28.59 -13.92
N TYR A 300 -8.08 29.68 -13.19
CA TYR A 300 -7.56 30.93 -13.76
C TYR A 300 -6.91 31.82 -12.70
N ARG A 301 -6.00 32.68 -13.18
CA ARG A 301 -5.17 33.60 -12.38
C ARG A 301 -5.72 35.03 -12.43
N ARG A 302 -5.86 35.68 -11.26
CA ARG A 302 -6.42 37.03 -11.08
C ARG A 302 -5.61 38.06 -11.86
N GLY A 303 -6.29 38.97 -12.56
CA GLY A 303 -5.63 39.98 -13.39
C GLY A 303 -4.86 39.44 -14.61
N ALA A 304 -4.94 38.14 -14.90
CA ALA A 304 -4.19 37.46 -15.96
C ALA A 304 -5.08 36.63 -16.93
N TRP A 305 -6.40 36.81 -16.88
CA TRP A 305 -7.40 36.06 -17.68
C TRP A 305 -7.07 35.84 -19.16
N THR A 306 -6.51 36.82 -19.87
CA THR A 306 -6.19 36.70 -21.31
C THR A 306 -4.87 35.95 -21.57
N ASN A 307 -3.98 35.87 -20.58
CA ASN A 307 -2.69 35.19 -20.67
C ASN A 307 -2.28 34.72 -19.27
N PRO A 308 -2.46 33.43 -18.92
CA PRO A 308 -2.11 32.91 -17.60
C PRO A 308 -0.64 33.14 -17.24
N ALA A 309 0.27 33.18 -18.22
CA ALA A 309 1.70 33.46 -18.04
C ALA A 309 2.06 34.97 -17.98
N LYS A 310 1.09 35.87 -17.83
CA LYS A 310 1.34 37.31 -17.66
C LYS A 310 2.25 37.54 -16.45
N GLY A 311 3.39 38.22 -16.67
CA GLY A 311 4.38 38.55 -15.62
C GLY A 311 5.51 37.53 -15.47
N MET A 312 5.42 36.37 -16.13
CA MET A 312 6.48 35.36 -16.18
C MET A 312 7.59 35.75 -17.17
N THR A 313 8.79 35.23 -16.94
CA THR A 313 9.88 35.21 -17.93
C THR A 313 9.55 34.29 -19.10
N ALA A 314 10.29 34.44 -20.21
CA ALA A 314 10.12 33.56 -21.37
C ALA A 314 10.46 32.08 -21.10
N GLU A 315 11.27 31.79 -20.07
CA GLU A 315 11.61 30.42 -19.66
C GLU A 315 10.48 29.82 -18.81
N GLU A 316 9.99 30.53 -17.79
CA GLU A 316 8.81 30.14 -16.99
C GLU A 316 7.59 29.90 -17.88
N ALA A 317 7.29 30.82 -18.80
CA ALA A 317 6.13 30.73 -19.70
C ALA A 317 6.21 29.60 -20.73
N ALA A 318 7.42 29.09 -21.01
CA ALA A 318 7.65 27.94 -21.90
C ALA A 318 7.87 26.62 -21.15
N SER A 319 7.89 26.66 -19.80
CA SER A 319 8.14 25.50 -18.96
C SER A 319 7.06 24.41 -19.13
N PRO A 320 7.38 23.13 -18.89
CA PRO A 320 6.39 22.06 -19.03
C PRO A 320 5.18 22.21 -18.08
N ALA A 321 5.36 22.86 -16.93
CA ALA A 321 4.30 23.19 -15.99
C ALA A 321 3.27 24.18 -16.53
N MET A 322 3.64 25.02 -17.50
CA MET A 322 2.73 25.99 -18.15
C MET A 322 2.16 25.50 -19.49
N GLN A 323 2.51 24.29 -19.93
CA GLN A 323 1.95 23.70 -21.15
C GLN A 323 0.51 23.24 -20.91
N ASP A 324 -0.39 23.48 -21.87
CA ASP A 324 -1.82 23.20 -21.77
C ASP A 324 -2.55 23.92 -20.60
N VAL A 325 -2.01 25.05 -20.11
CA VAL A 325 -2.68 25.90 -19.12
C VAL A 325 -3.46 27.00 -19.83
N GLN A 326 -4.77 27.08 -19.57
CA GLN A 326 -5.67 28.10 -20.13
C GLN A 326 -6.64 28.61 -19.05
N SER A 327 -6.87 29.93 -19.00
CA SER A 327 -7.83 30.49 -18.05
C SER A 327 -9.26 30.05 -18.38
N SER A 328 -9.90 29.38 -17.42
CA SER A 328 -11.33 29.10 -17.44
C SER A 328 -11.92 29.21 -16.04
N ASP A 329 -13.15 29.69 -15.93
CA ASP A 329 -13.88 29.82 -14.66
C ASP A 329 -14.47 28.44 -14.29
N TRP A 330 -13.59 27.47 -14.07
CA TRP A 330 -13.87 26.04 -14.18
C TRP A 330 -14.75 25.54 -13.04
N LEU A 331 -14.44 25.92 -11.79
CA LEU A 331 -15.29 25.57 -10.65
C LEU A 331 -16.68 26.22 -10.75
N ALA A 332 -16.74 27.50 -11.14
CA ALA A 332 -18.01 28.21 -11.28
C ALA A 332 -18.90 27.56 -12.34
N THR A 333 -18.33 27.23 -13.49
CA THR A 333 -19.04 26.62 -14.63
C THR A 333 -19.56 25.23 -14.28
N ASN A 334 -18.70 24.38 -13.72
CA ASN A 334 -19.00 22.97 -13.53
C ASN A 334 -19.71 22.68 -12.21
N PHE A 335 -19.20 23.22 -11.10
CA PHE A 335 -19.65 22.95 -9.74
C PHE A 335 -20.57 24.04 -9.16
N GLY A 336 -20.71 25.20 -9.81
CA GLY A 336 -21.59 26.27 -9.33
C GLY A 336 -21.05 27.02 -8.10
N VAL A 337 -19.74 26.91 -7.84
CA VAL A 337 -19.04 27.51 -6.70
C VAL A 337 -17.70 28.10 -7.16
N ARG A 338 -17.14 29.07 -6.44
CA ARG A 338 -15.80 29.63 -6.71
C ARG A 338 -15.11 29.98 -5.40
N PHE A 339 -13.81 29.73 -5.25
CA PHE A 339 -13.03 30.32 -4.16
C PHE A 339 -12.86 31.83 -4.41
N ARG A 340 -13.13 32.67 -3.42
CA ARG A 340 -12.98 34.13 -3.54
C ARG A 340 -11.53 34.51 -3.24
N TYR A 341 -11.07 35.66 -3.74
CA TYR A 341 -9.71 36.14 -3.47
C TYR A 341 -9.56 36.87 -2.12
N ASN A 342 -10.50 36.69 -1.20
CA ASN A 342 -10.45 37.31 0.10
C ASN A 342 -9.44 36.58 1.01
N ALA A 343 -8.97 37.30 2.03
CA ALA A 343 -7.97 36.85 2.98
C ALA A 343 -8.41 37.37 4.35
N LEU A 344 -9.30 36.60 4.96
CA LEU A 344 -9.84 36.82 6.29
C LEU A 344 -8.77 36.43 7.30
N GLY A 345 -8.72 37.10 8.45
CA GLY A 345 -7.87 36.70 9.58
C GLY A 345 -8.51 35.60 10.42
N ASP A 346 -7.78 35.18 11.44
CA ASP A 346 -8.04 34.03 12.31
C ASP A 346 -9.44 34.04 12.94
N VAL A 347 -10.08 32.86 12.98
CA VAL A 347 -11.40 32.62 13.58
C VAL A 347 -11.41 31.26 14.29
N ASP A 348 -11.10 31.25 15.58
CA ASP A 348 -11.03 30.03 16.41
C ASP A 348 -12.35 29.20 16.43
N ASN A 349 -13.50 29.83 16.17
CA ASN A 349 -14.83 29.21 16.34
C ASN A 349 -15.91 29.78 15.39
N MET A 350 -16.04 29.23 14.19
CA MET A 350 -17.19 29.48 13.30
C MET A 350 -18.43 28.71 13.76
N THR A 351 -19.33 29.38 14.48
CA THR A 351 -20.55 28.75 15.03
C THR A 351 -21.79 28.84 14.13
N ASP A 352 -21.72 29.53 12.98
CA ASP A 352 -22.80 29.49 11.97
C ASP A 352 -22.66 28.25 11.09
N VAL A 353 -22.94 27.10 11.70
CA VAL A 353 -22.91 25.75 11.10
C VAL A 353 -24.33 25.35 10.68
N VAL A 354 -24.51 24.91 9.44
CA VAL A 354 -25.81 24.46 8.91
C VAL A 354 -26.23 23.16 9.60
N ALA A 355 -27.49 23.08 10.02
CA ALA A 355 -28.03 21.92 10.73
C ALA A 355 -27.87 20.61 9.93
N PRO A 356 -27.61 19.45 10.59
CA PRO A 356 -27.29 18.19 9.90
C PRO A 356 -28.32 17.72 8.85
N ASN A 357 -29.61 17.99 9.05
CA ASN A 357 -30.67 17.69 8.08
C ASN A 357 -30.62 18.56 6.81
N GLN A 358 -29.98 19.73 6.87
CA GLN A 358 -29.75 20.63 5.74
C GLN A 358 -28.30 20.57 5.22
N ALA A 359 -27.47 19.69 5.80
CA ALA A 359 -26.05 19.51 5.52
C ALA A 359 -25.69 18.03 5.25
N PHE A 360 -26.65 17.22 4.80
CA PHE A 360 -26.44 15.81 4.41
C PHE A 360 -25.80 14.92 5.50
N GLY A 361 -25.98 15.28 6.78
CA GLY A 361 -25.33 14.62 7.91
C GLY A 361 -23.88 15.02 8.17
N ILE A 362 -23.24 15.85 7.31
CA ILE A 362 -21.82 16.25 7.43
C ILE A 362 -21.55 16.95 8.77
N THR A 363 -22.43 17.86 9.17
CA THR A 363 -22.29 18.65 10.41
C THR A 363 -22.78 17.92 11.67
N THR A 364 -23.00 16.60 11.60
CA THR A 364 -23.39 15.81 12.78
C THR A 364 -22.24 15.78 13.80
N GLY A 365 -22.48 16.36 14.98
CA GLY A 365 -21.44 16.50 16.02
C GLY A 365 -20.53 17.71 15.84
N VAL A 366 -20.79 18.58 14.85
CA VAL A 366 -20.01 19.80 14.59
C VAL A 366 -20.76 21.00 15.16
N THR A 367 -20.13 21.72 16.10
CA THR A 367 -20.65 22.91 16.77
C THR A 367 -19.88 24.19 16.42
N SER A 368 -18.60 24.05 16.12
CA SER A 368 -17.76 25.07 15.48
C SER A 368 -16.72 24.43 14.56
N VAL A 369 -16.13 25.24 13.68
CA VAL A 369 -14.93 24.92 12.88
C VAL A 369 -13.94 26.10 12.99
N ALA A 370 -12.62 25.85 13.01
CA ALA A 370 -11.60 26.92 13.06
C ALA A 370 -11.10 27.35 11.65
N MET A 371 -10.23 28.37 11.60
CA MET A 371 -9.55 28.90 10.39
C MET A 371 -8.44 29.88 10.81
N HIS A 372 -7.23 29.77 10.27
CA HIS A 372 -6.07 30.60 10.62
C HIS A 372 -5.46 31.29 9.39
N ALA A 373 -6.12 32.38 9.01
CA ALA A 373 -6.03 33.05 7.72
C ALA A 373 -6.61 32.21 6.57
N GLY A 374 -7.69 32.69 5.93
CA GLY A 374 -8.39 31.88 4.93
C GLY A 374 -9.28 32.67 3.97
N SER A 375 -9.83 31.98 2.98
CA SER A 375 -10.80 32.49 2.02
C SER A 375 -12.23 32.05 2.33
N THR A 376 -13.21 32.70 1.71
CA THR A 376 -14.58 32.15 1.59
C THR A 376 -14.89 31.77 0.15
N LEU A 377 -15.96 31.01 -0.02
CA LEU A 377 -16.50 30.60 -1.31
C LEU A 377 -17.67 31.48 -1.73
N ALA A 378 -17.89 31.57 -3.03
CA ALA A 378 -19.09 32.14 -3.63
C ALA A 378 -20.00 31.03 -4.17
N ILE A 379 -21.25 30.96 -3.70
CA ILE A 379 -22.29 30.15 -4.33
C ILE A 379 -22.79 30.90 -5.56
N LEU A 380 -22.68 30.28 -6.74
CA LEU A 380 -23.05 30.88 -8.03
C LEU A 380 -24.27 30.22 -8.65
N ASP A 381 -24.42 28.91 -8.46
CA ASP A 381 -25.59 28.13 -8.84
C ASP A 381 -26.09 27.32 -7.65
N PRO A 382 -27.10 27.83 -6.89
CA PRO A 382 -27.67 27.12 -5.75
C PRO A 382 -28.39 25.80 -6.08
N SER A 383 -28.61 25.48 -7.36
CA SER A 383 -29.08 24.15 -7.74
C SER A 383 -27.95 23.11 -7.69
N LYS A 384 -26.70 23.54 -7.88
CA LYS A 384 -25.52 22.69 -7.76
C LYS A 384 -24.89 22.76 -6.38
N ALA A 385 -24.72 23.96 -5.83
CA ALA A 385 -23.86 24.21 -4.66
C ALA A 385 -24.60 24.74 -3.43
N LYS A 386 -24.09 24.41 -2.25
CA LYS A 386 -24.62 24.82 -0.94
C LYS A 386 -23.50 25.03 0.08
N GLY A 387 -23.55 26.12 0.84
CA GLY A 387 -22.69 26.40 1.98
C GLY A 387 -23.09 25.64 3.24
N LEU A 388 -22.09 25.25 4.03
CA LEU A 388 -22.23 24.43 5.25
C LEU A 388 -21.77 25.16 6.52
N VAL A 389 -20.73 25.98 6.42
CA VAL A 389 -20.12 26.73 7.54
C VAL A 389 -19.89 28.16 7.08
N TYR A 390 -20.17 29.14 7.94
CA TYR A 390 -20.01 30.56 7.63
C TYR A 390 -19.22 31.30 8.71
N VAL A 391 -18.38 32.25 8.27
CA VAL A 391 -17.59 33.13 9.14
C VAL A 391 -18.50 34.09 9.95
N PRO A 392 -18.08 34.53 11.15
CA PRO A 392 -18.82 35.53 11.92
C PRO A 392 -18.88 36.89 11.21
N THR A 393 -19.81 37.75 11.63
CA THR A 393 -19.83 39.15 11.19
C THR A 393 -18.74 39.95 11.90
N ASN A 394 -18.19 40.95 11.21
CA ASN A 394 -17.06 41.78 11.68
C ASN A 394 -15.74 41.01 11.86
N VAL A 395 -15.55 39.91 11.13
CA VAL A 395 -14.24 39.26 10.97
C VAL A 395 -13.21 40.27 10.44
N SER A 396 -11.98 40.21 10.94
CA SER A 396 -10.87 41.04 10.46
C SER A 396 -10.30 40.53 9.15
N ALA A 397 -9.68 41.42 8.37
CA ALA A 397 -8.76 41.01 7.31
C ALA A 397 -7.48 40.42 7.91
N TRP A 398 -6.86 39.47 7.22
CA TRP A 398 -5.53 38.99 7.57
C TRP A 398 -4.49 40.11 7.45
N ALA A 399 -3.47 40.10 8.30
CA ALA A 399 -2.50 41.20 8.40
C ALA A 399 -1.69 41.43 7.10
N ASN A 400 -1.55 40.40 6.25
CA ASN A 400 -0.87 40.49 4.95
C ASN A 400 -1.84 40.35 3.77
N ALA A 401 -3.14 40.60 3.98
CA ALA A 401 -4.12 40.70 2.90
C ALA A 401 -3.69 41.80 1.89
N VAL A 402 -3.66 41.45 0.61
CA VAL A 402 -3.15 42.34 -0.45
C VAL A 402 -4.21 43.30 -1.03
N ASP A 403 -5.46 43.13 -0.62
CA ASP A 403 -6.58 44.05 -0.88
C ASP A 403 -7.41 44.30 0.40
N ASN A 404 -8.73 44.47 0.30
CA ASN A 404 -9.60 44.69 1.47
C ASN A 404 -9.64 43.50 2.44
N GLY A 405 -9.29 42.28 2.01
CA GLY A 405 -9.28 41.06 2.82
C GLY A 405 -10.65 40.51 3.24
N VAL A 406 -11.65 41.37 3.45
CA VAL A 406 -13.05 41.03 3.76
C VAL A 406 -13.96 41.89 2.86
N TYR A 407 -14.89 41.29 2.13
CA TYR A 407 -15.59 41.98 1.03
C TYR A 407 -17.02 42.42 1.36
N SER A 408 -17.68 41.76 2.31
CA SER A 408 -19.05 42.07 2.77
C SER A 408 -19.17 42.21 4.29
N GLY A 409 -18.05 42.13 5.02
CA GLY A 409 -17.98 42.29 6.48
C GLY A 409 -18.23 41.01 7.25
N GLY A 410 -18.03 39.84 6.62
CA GLY A 410 -18.29 38.54 7.24
C GLY A 410 -19.77 38.15 7.26
N GLY A 411 -20.10 37.10 8.02
CA GLY A 411 -21.42 36.47 8.00
C GLY A 411 -21.75 35.82 6.65
N ARG A 412 -23.00 35.35 6.50
CA ARG A 412 -23.46 34.69 5.27
C ARG A 412 -23.39 35.55 4.00
N ALA A 413 -23.29 36.87 4.12
CA ALA A 413 -23.10 37.79 2.99
C ALA A 413 -21.69 37.67 2.37
N GLU A 414 -20.69 37.28 3.17
CA GLU A 414 -19.33 36.96 2.71
C GLU A 414 -19.25 35.63 1.94
N GLY A 415 -20.33 34.85 1.94
CA GLY A 415 -20.34 33.47 1.45
C GLY A 415 -19.81 32.47 2.47
N PRO A 416 -19.99 31.17 2.23
CA PRO A 416 -19.55 30.12 3.15
C PRO A 416 -18.03 29.95 3.19
N PHE A 417 -17.51 29.56 4.35
CA PHE A 417 -16.15 29.07 4.53
C PHE A 417 -15.97 27.65 3.96
N ALA A 418 -17.00 26.80 4.13
CA ALA A 418 -17.02 25.45 3.58
C ALA A 418 -18.34 25.18 2.85
N ALA A 419 -18.28 24.50 1.70
CA ALA A 419 -19.41 24.26 0.82
C ALA A 419 -19.35 22.87 0.17
N VAL A 420 -20.46 22.44 -0.42
CA VAL A 420 -20.59 21.22 -1.23
C VAL A 420 -21.27 21.50 -2.55
N SER A 421 -21.03 20.63 -3.54
CA SER A 421 -21.64 20.70 -4.87
C SER A 421 -22.08 19.32 -5.37
N LYS A 422 -23.16 19.25 -6.14
CA LYS A 422 -23.64 18.06 -6.85
C LYS A 422 -23.52 18.27 -8.37
N VAL A 423 -22.84 17.34 -9.06
CA VAL A 423 -22.56 17.43 -10.50
C VAL A 423 -22.80 16.07 -11.16
N GLY A 424 -24.04 15.84 -11.62
CA GLY A 424 -24.40 14.56 -12.21
C GLY A 424 -24.41 13.45 -11.17
N ALA A 425 -23.80 12.29 -11.48
CA ALA A 425 -23.76 11.17 -10.54
C ALA A 425 -22.86 11.43 -9.32
N GLY A 426 -21.73 12.13 -9.50
CA GLY A 426 -20.78 12.45 -8.44
C GLY A 426 -21.04 13.79 -7.77
N LYS A 427 -20.05 14.28 -7.01
CA LYS A 427 -20.16 15.49 -6.17
C LYS A 427 -18.79 16.05 -5.76
N ALA A 428 -18.78 17.18 -5.06
CA ALA A 428 -17.56 17.73 -4.48
C ALA A 428 -17.82 18.46 -3.15
N ALA A 429 -16.76 18.64 -2.37
CA ALA A 429 -16.70 19.49 -1.20
C ALA A 429 -15.55 20.51 -1.32
N PHE A 430 -15.66 21.60 -0.58
CA PHE A 430 -14.77 22.76 -0.65
C PHE A 430 -14.58 23.36 0.74
N ILE A 431 -13.34 23.69 1.10
CA ILE A 431 -12.98 24.47 2.30
C ILE A 431 -11.94 25.52 1.93
N GLY A 432 -12.11 26.76 2.42
CA GLY A 432 -11.34 27.92 2.00
C GLY A 432 -10.00 28.16 2.70
N ASP A 433 -9.59 27.23 3.57
CA ASP A 433 -8.35 27.22 4.36
C ASP A 433 -7.90 25.76 4.56
N SER A 434 -6.58 25.54 4.62
CA SER A 434 -5.93 24.27 4.90
C SER A 434 -5.67 24.07 6.40
N SER A 435 -5.59 25.13 7.21
CA SER A 435 -5.25 25.07 8.64
C SER A 435 -6.08 24.07 9.47
N PRO A 436 -7.40 23.89 9.23
CA PRO A 436 -8.21 22.89 9.96
C PRO A 436 -7.81 21.44 9.67
N VAL A 437 -7.06 21.23 8.58
CA VAL A 437 -6.64 19.93 8.05
C VAL A 437 -5.17 19.63 8.39
N GLU A 438 -4.36 20.67 8.63
CA GLU A 438 -2.94 20.54 8.91
C GLU A 438 -2.65 19.90 10.29
N ASP A 439 -1.51 19.21 10.35
CA ASP A 439 -0.83 18.78 11.58
C ASP A 439 0.64 19.26 11.63
N ALA A 440 1.29 19.14 12.79
CA ALA A 440 2.65 19.62 13.02
C ALA A 440 3.80 18.71 12.50
N THR A 441 3.57 17.82 11.52
CA THR A 441 4.54 16.77 11.11
C THR A 441 5.12 16.90 9.67
N PRO A 442 5.43 18.10 9.14
CA PRO A 442 5.79 18.26 7.74
C PRO A 442 7.08 17.50 7.37
N LYS A 443 7.02 16.76 6.26
CA LYS A 443 7.97 15.70 5.90
C LYS A 443 9.17 16.18 5.07
N TYR A 444 8.95 17.13 4.17
CA TYR A 444 9.97 17.56 3.20
C TYR A 444 10.60 18.91 3.59
N LEU A 445 11.81 19.18 3.08
CA LEU A 445 12.45 20.48 3.21
C LEU A 445 11.99 21.43 2.09
N ARG A 446 12.10 22.75 2.29
CA ARG A 446 11.67 23.75 1.29
C ARG A 446 12.49 23.65 0.00
N GLU A 447 11.82 23.49 -1.15
CA GLU A 447 12.44 23.34 -2.48
C GLU A 447 13.49 24.40 -2.79
N GLU A 448 13.22 25.64 -2.38
CA GLU A 448 14.04 26.82 -2.63
C GLU A 448 15.38 26.84 -1.86
N ASN A 449 15.36 26.50 -0.56
CA ASN A 449 16.48 26.78 0.34
C ASN A 449 16.80 25.67 1.36
N GLY A 450 16.06 24.56 1.36
CA GLY A 450 16.34 23.40 2.22
C GLY A 450 16.03 23.65 3.70
N ALA A 451 15.33 24.73 4.05
CA ALA A 451 14.88 24.94 5.42
C ALA A 451 13.85 23.88 5.84
N LYS A 452 13.72 23.65 7.16
CA LYS A 452 12.60 22.88 7.72
C LYS A 452 11.29 23.65 7.47
N LYS A 453 10.20 22.88 7.36
CA LYS A 453 8.84 23.38 7.19
C LYS A 453 8.12 23.49 8.53
N THR A 454 7.02 24.22 8.53
CA THR A 454 6.19 24.49 9.72
C THR A 454 4.75 24.68 9.28
N THR A 455 3.88 23.81 9.77
CA THR A 455 2.44 23.76 9.56
C THR A 455 1.70 24.03 10.87
N TYR A 456 0.41 24.30 10.78
CA TYR A 456 -0.50 24.43 11.90
C TYR A 456 -0.94 23.04 12.41
N ASP A 457 -1.37 22.92 13.67
CA ASP A 457 -1.92 21.68 14.24
C ASP A 457 -3.41 21.88 14.52
N GLY A 458 -4.20 21.94 13.43
CA GLY A 458 -5.63 22.26 13.49
C GLY A 458 -6.50 21.02 13.56
N PHE A 459 -6.07 19.93 12.90
CA PHE A 459 -6.86 18.69 12.89
C PHE A 459 -7.05 18.14 14.32
N ASN A 460 -5.99 18.18 15.15
CA ASN A 460 -5.95 17.58 16.47
C ASN A 460 -6.00 18.60 17.62
N GLY A 461 -7.16 19.20 17.84
CA GLY A 461 -7.44 19.94 19.09
C GLY A 461 -8.27 21.19 18.94
N GLU A 462 -8.57 21.61 17.71
CA GLU A 462 -9.37 22.80 17.44
C GLU A 462 -10.83 22.46 17.10
N ALA A 463 -11.71 23.31 17.63
CA ALA A 463 -13.15 23.31 17.40
C ALA A 463 -13.74 21.89 17.26
N ASN A 464 -14.25 21.52 16.07
CA ASN A 464 -14.64 20.15 15.74
C ASN A 464 -14.11 19.73 14.36
N ASP A 465 -12.92 20.20 14.00
CA ASP A 465 -12.41 20.19 12.62
C ASP A 465 -12.23 18.78 12.07
N ALA A 466 -11.56 17.90 12.81
CA ALA A 466 -11.47 16.47 12.48
C ALA A 466 -12.85 15.81 12.26
N THR A 467 -13.86 16.17 13.06
CA THR A 467 -15.22 15.63 12.91
C THR A 467 -15.85 16.11 11.60
N PHE A 468 -15.71 17.40 11.28
CA PHE A 468 -16.24 18.00 10.06
C PHE A 468 -15.57 17.43 8.80
N LEU A 469 -14.24 17.30 8.81
CA LEU A 469 -13.45 16.80 7.68
C LEU A 469 -13.71 15.30 7.41
N VAL A 470 -13.68 14.46 8.45
CA VAL A 470 -13.97 13.02 8.31
C VAL A 470 -15.42 12.78 7.87
N ASN A 471 -16.39 13.53 8.42
CA ASN A 471 -17.78 13.44 7.96
C ASN A 471 -17.95 13.92 6.51
N THR A 472 -17.20 14.94 6.09
CA THR A 472 -17.20 15.40 4.69
C THR A 472 -16.76 14.28 3.76
N VAL A 473 -15.65 13.57 4.06
CA VAL A 473 -15.19 12.44 3.22
C VAL A 473 -16.15 11.24 3.27
N LYS A 474 -16.75 10.93 4.44
CA LYS A 474 -17.82 9.92 4.53
C LYS A 474 -19.03 10.25 3.65
N TRP A 475 -19.43 11.52 3.60
CA TRP A 475 -20.47 11.94 2.67
C TRP A 475 -20.01 11.78 1.21
N LEU A 476 -18.81 12.26 0.86
CA LEU A 476 -18.25 12.14 -0.50
C LEU A 476 -18.22 10.70 -1.00
N ALA A 477 -17.85 9.73 -0.16
CA ALA A 477 -17.78 8.30 -0.52
C ALA A 477 -19.14 7.57 -0.58
N ASN A 478 -20.22 8.18 -0.06
CA ASN A 478 -21.57 7.61 -0.02
C ASN A 478 -22.40 8.08 -1.22
N HIS A 479 -22.70 7.20 -2.18
CA HIS A 479 -23.31 7.60 -3.46
C HIS A 479 -24.85 7.68 -3.36
N GLU A 480 -25.43 8.77 -3.85
CA GLU A 480 -26.89 8.98 -3.90
C GLU A 480 -27.44 8.98 -5.34
N SER A 481 -28.78 8.85 -5.47
CA SER A 481 -29.47 8.76 -6.77
C SER A 481 -29.90 10.10 -7.38
N TYR A 482 -29.87 11.20 -6.61
CA TYR A 482 -30.15 12.54 -7.14
C TYR A 482 -28.93 13.08 -7.91
N THR A 483 -29.15 14.01 -8.83
CA THR A 483 -28.12 14.58 -9.73
C THR A 483 -27.96 16.09 -9.62
N THR A 484 -28.88 16.75 -8.90
CA THR A 484 -28.87 18.17 -8.56
C THR A 484 -29.46 18.36 -7.15
N LEU A 485 -29.05 19.42 -6.43
CA LEU A 485 -29.56 19.67 -5.07
C LEU A 485 -31.06 19.98 -5.06
N SER A 486 -31.63 20.49 -6.17
CA SER A 486 -33.07 20.76 -6.28
C SER A 486 -33.96 19.52 -6.29
N GLU A 487 -33.38 18.31 -6.43
CA GLU A 487 -34.11 17.03 -6.33
C GLU A 487 -34.23 16.52 -4.88
N VAL A 488 -33.47 17.10 -3.93
CA VAL A 488 -33.45 16.65 -2.54
C VAL A 488 -34.67 17.19 -1.78
N SER A 489 -35.65 16.31 -1.55
CA SER A 489 -36.90 16.65 -0.85
C SER A 489 -36.63 17.25 0.53
N GLY A 490 -37.12 18.47 0.77
CA GLY A 490 -36.96 19.20 2.04
C GLY A 490 -35.66 19.99 2.18
N LEU A 491 -34.76 19.95 1.20
CA LEU A 491 -33.54 20.76 1.21
C LEU A 491 -33.83 22.23 0.89
N GLN A 492 -33.37 23.13 1.74
CA GLN A 492 -33.37 24.56 1.48
C GLN A 492 -32.14 24.92 0.63
N LEU A 493 -32.37 25.30 -0.62
CA LEU A 493 -31.31 25.83 -1.49
C LEU A 493 -30.82 27.20 -0.97
N ASP A 494 -29.53 27.46 -1.18
CA ASP A 494 -28.91 28.73 -0.80
C ASP A 494 -29.32 29.87 -1.74
N GLN A 495 -28.81 31.07 -1.49
CA GLN A 495 -28.90 32.20 -2.43
C GLN A 495 -27.53 32.45 -3.07
N PRO A 496 -27.47 32.95 -4.32
CA PRO A 496 -26.20 33.30 -4.93
C PRO A 496 -25.47 34.37 -4.09
N THR A 497 -24.18 34.17 -3.85
CA THR A 497 -23.32 35.14 -3.14
C THR A 497 -23.20 36.41 -3.96
N GLN A 498 -23.37 37.57 -3.31
CA GLN A 498 -23.23 38.86 -3.98
C GLN A 498 -21.74 39.16 -4.20
N LEU A 499 -21.33 39.20 -5.47
CA LEU A 499 -19.95 39.48 -5.85
C LEU A 499 -19.68 40.96 -6.13
N LEU A 500 -18.45 41.40 -5.85
CA LEU A 500 -17.88 42.64 -6.35
C LEU A 500 -17.55 42.52 -7.84
N ALA A 501 -17.58 43.63 -8.58
CA ALA A 501 -17.21 43.62 -10.01
C ALA A 501 -15.76 43.14 -10.25
N SER A 502 -14.85 43.38 -9.29
CA SER A 502 -13.46 42.91 -9.29
C SER A 502 -13.32 41.38 -9.12
N GLU A 503 -14.38 40.68 -8.70
CA GLU A 503 -14.39 39.22 -8.57
C GLU A 503 -14.76 38.51 -9.88
N ALA A 504 -15.24 39.23 -10.90
CA ALA A 504 -15.48 38.65 -12.22
C ALA A 504 -14.12 38.35 -12.91
N PRO A 505 -13.84 37.11 -13.34
CA PRO A 505 -12.49 36.69 -13.77
C PRO A 505 -11.84 37.61 -14.82
N ALA A 506 -12.58 37.91 -15.90
CA ALA A 506 -12.13 38.76 -17.00
C ALA A 506 -12.06 40.27 -16.68
N GLN A 507 -12.58 40.71 -15.53
CA GLN A 507 -12.52 42.10 -15.03
C GLN A 507 -11.62 42.24 -13.80
N SER A 508 -11.14 41.12 -13.26
CA SER A 508 -10.25 41.09 -12.10
C SER A 508 -8.92 41.76 -12.41
N THR A 509 -8.29 42.31 -11.36
CA THR A 509 -6.97 42.91 -11.44
C THR A 509 -6.09 42.40 -10.31
N GLU A 510 -4.83 42.17 -10.64
CA GLU A 510 -3.69 41.99 -9.73
C GLU A 510 -3.56 43.27 -8.87
N PRO A 511 -3.81 43.21 -7.54
CA PRO A 511 -3.87 44.40 -6.69
C PRO A 511 -2.49 44.91 -6.26
N GLN A 512 -1.50 44.01 -6.21
CA GLN A 512 -0.08 44.28 -5.98
C GLN A 512 0.74 43.35 -6.89
N ALA A 513 1.98 43.72 -7.21
CA ALA A 513 2.78 43.00 -8.21
C ALA A 513 3.32 41.65 -7.70
N GLU A 514 3.17 40.60 -8.50
CA GLU A 514 3.54 39.22 -8.15
C GLU A 514 4.85 38.76 -8.87
N PRO A 515 5.62 37.82 -8.29
CA PRO A 515 5.34 37.05 -7.07
C PRO A 515 5.57 37.88 -5.80
N TRP A 516 4.88 37.51 -4.73
CA TRP A 516 4.87 38.22 -3.44
C TRP A 516 6.28 38.38 -2.83
N ALA A 517 7.19 37.46 -3.15
CA ALA A 517 8.62 37.59 -2.92
C ALA A 517 9.42 37.05 -4.10
N ALA A 518 10.62 37.59 -4.35
CA ALA A 518 11.51 37.09 -5.39
C ALA A 518 12.03 35.67 -5.06
N PRO A 519 12.20 34.79 -6.06
CA PRO A 519 12.91 33.52 -5.90
C PRO A 519 14.39 33.70 -5.50
N ASP A 520 14.91 32.79 -4.68
CA ASP A 520 16.33 32.72 -4.35
C ASP A 520 17.17 32.36 -5.60
N ALA A 521 18.43 32.80 -5.60
CA ALA A 521 19.31 32.64 -6.76
C ALA A 521 19.54 31.16 -7.12
N GLY A 522 19.01 30.76 -8.28
CA GLY A 522 19.15 29.42 -8.84
C GLY A 522 17.97 28.49 -8.57
N TYR A 523 16.96 28.90 -7.78
CA TYR A 523 15.70 28.16 -7.65
C TYR A 523 14.80 28.40 -8.87
N LYS A 524 14.19 27.33 -9.41
CA LYS A 524 13.20 27.36 -10.48
C LYS A 524 12.05 26.44 -10.11
N TRP A 525 10.89 27.01 -9.75
CA TRP A 525 9.69 26.27 -9.35
C TRP A 525 9.22 25.19 -10.34
N TYR A 526 9.54 25.34 -11.63
CA TYR A 526 9.19 24.42 -12.72
C TYR A 526 10.29 23.40 -13.08
N ASP A 527 11.42 23.39 -12.38
CA ASP A 527 12.57 22.51 -12.66
C ASP A 527 13.09 21.86 -11.35
N PRO A 528 12.62 20.63 -11.03
CA PRO A 528 13.01 19.92 -9.82
C PRO A 528 14.51 19.64 -9.68
N THR A 529 15.30 19.75 -10.77
CA THR A 529 16.77 19.62 -10.67
C THR A 529 17.42 20.79 -9.91
N THR A 530 16.68 21.88 -9.70
CA THR A 530 17.10 23.03 -8.88
C THR A 530 16.75 22.90 -7.41
N PHE A 531 15.90 21.94 -7.03
CA PHE A 531 15.37 21.80 -5.68
C PHE A 531 16.42 21.29 -4.69
N LYS A 532 16.39 21.80 -3.46
CA LYS A 532 17.37 21.43 -2.44
C LYS A 532 17.23 19.97 -2.00
N PRO A 533 18.33 19.35 -1.50
CA PRO A 533 18.27 18.00 -0.94
C PRO A 533 17.21 17.86 0.15
N GLY A 534 16.45 16.77 0.12
CA GLY A 534 15.33 16.52 1.04
C GLY A 534 14.03 17.25 0.75
N SER A 535 13.97 18.06 -0.31
CA SER A 535 12.69 18.53 -0.87
C SER A 535 12.03 17.44 -1.71
N TYR A 536 10.70 17.46 -1.80
CA TYR A 536 9.98 16.58 -2.72
C TYR A 536 10.47 16.79 -4.15
N GLY A 537 10.61 15.72 -4.93
CA GLY A 537 11.20 15.79 -6.28
C GLY A 537 12.73 15.91 -6.33
N SER A 538 13.42 16.15 -5.20
CA SER A 538 14.89 16.09 -5.17
C SER A 538 15.38 14.65 -5.18
N THR A 539 16.39 14.35 -6.01
CA THR A 539 17.08 13.05 -6.02
C THR A 539 18.16 12.91 -4.94
N THR A 540 18.39 13.96 -4.15
CA THR A 540 19.40 13.97 -3.08
C THR A 540 18.71 13.94 -1.72
N ALA A 541 19.06 12.97 -0.88
CA ALA A 541 18.58 12.87 0.49
C ALA A 541 18.98 14.12 1.31
N PRO A 542 18.18 14.54 2.31
CA PRO A 542 18.57 15.63 3.20
C PRO A 542 19.85 15.28 3.94
N ALA A 543 20.68 16.29 4.23
CA ALA A 543 21.77 16.11 5.17
C ALA A 543 21.18 15.87 6.57
N VAL A 544 21.49 14.74 7.19
CA VAL A 544 21.04 14.43 8.56
C VAL A 544 21.77 15.31 9.57
N GLU A 545 21.06 15.64 10.66
CA GLU A 545 21.56 16.53 11.70
C GLU A 545 22.54 15.76 12.61
N ALA A 546 23.79 16.20 12.63
CA ALA A 546 24.86 15.50 13.31
C ALA A 546 24.74 15.63 14.84
N GLN A 547 24.85 14.51 15.54
CA GLN A 547 24.91 14.48 17.00
C GLN A 547 26.36 14.60 17.45
N TYR A 548 26.73 15.73 18.04
CA TYR A 548 28.09 15.97 18.48
C TYR A 548 28.31 15.48 19.92
N ALA A 549 29.53 15.07 20.24
CA ALA A 549 29.99 14.90 21.62
C ALA A 549 31.45 15.34 21.79
N LEU A 550 31.86 15.51 23.05
CA LEU A 550 33.22 15.87 23.45
C LEU A 550 33.77 14.80 24.39
N VAL A 551 34.96 14.27 24.08
CA VAL A 551 35.66 13.32 24.97
C VAL A 551 36.92 13.99 25.50
N HIS A 552 37.03 14.10 26.82
CA HIS A 552 38.18 14.69 27.49
C HIS A 552 38.38 14.09 28.89
N GLN A 553 39.59 14.23 29.44
CA GLN A 553 39.87 13.84 30.83
C GLN A 553 39.12 14.74 31.84
N ALA A 554 38.76 14.20 33.01
CA ALA A 554 37.85 14.88 33.95
C ALA A 554 38.38 16.21 34.53
N THR A 555 39.70 16.36 34.66
CA THR A 555 40.36 17.63 34.99
C THR A 555 41.36 17.96 33.88
N LEU A 556 41.22 19.14 33.28
CA LEU A 556 42.03 19.57 32.14
C LEU A 556 43.42 20.05 32.60
N PRO A 557 44.53 19.50 32.07
CA PRO A 557 45.88 19.92 32.40
C PRO A 557 46.16 21.38 32.04
N ASN A 558 46.56 22.18 33.03
CA ASN A 558 46.97 23.57 32.80
C ASN A 558 48.47 23.75 32.50
N ALA A 559 49.31 22.76 32.85
CA ALA A 559 50.76 22.87 32.76
C ALA A 559 51.39 22.15 31.54
N VAL A 560 50.63 21.30 30.85
CA VAL A 560 51.08 20.49 29.70
C VAL A 560 50.01 20.44 28.61
N PRO A 561 50.38 20.25 27.32
CA PRO A 561 49.41 19.92 26.28
C PRO A 561 48.73 18.58 26.55
N PHE A 562 47.46 18.46 26.14
CA PHE A 562 46.62 17.27 26.26
C PHE A 562 45.71 17.15 25.03
N GLN A 563 44.94 16.08 24.91
CA GLN A 563 43.99 15.90 23.81
C GLN A 563 42.53 16.00 24.27
N ILE A 564 41.68 16.49 23.38
CA ILE A 564 40.21 16.34 23.43
C ILE A 564 39.74 15.75 22.10
N ARG A 565 38.73 14.87 22.11
CA ARG A 565 38.04 14.41 20.90
C ARG A 565 36.78 15.25 20.68
N VAL A 566 36.51 15.58 19.43
CA VAL A 566 35.17 15.97 18.97
C VAL A 566 34.64 14.81 18.14
N THR A 567 33.49 14.25 18.49
CA THR A 567 32.77 13.28 17.64
C THR A 567 31.59 13.95 16.95
N ALA A 568 31.17 13.37 15.84
CA ALA A 568 29.92 13.63 15.16
C ALA A 568 29.32 12.29 14.70
N ASP A 569 28.20 11.95 15.30
CA ASP A 569 27.41 10.75 15.09
C ASP A 569 26.13 11.10 14.31
N ASN A 570 25.35 10.08 13.92
CA ASN A 570 24.12 10.26 13.13
C ASN A 570 24.36 11.02 11.81
N LEU A 571 25.47 10.70 11.12
CA LEU A 571 25.78 11.20 9.78
C LEU A 571 25.45 10.15 8.72
N LEU A 572 25.12 10.55 7.49
CA LEU A 572 25.14 9.62 6.36
C LEU A 572 26.59 9.20 6.06
N PRO A 573 26.85 7.97 5.58
CA PRO A 573 28.20 7.53 5.19
C PRO A 573 28.89 8.51 4.22
N GLY A 574 30.10 8.97 4.58
CA GLY A 574 30.84 9.98 3.81
C GLY A 574 30.32 11.42 3.91
N GLN A 575 29.22 11.69 4.64
CA GLN A 575 28.76 13.06 4.89
C GLN A 575 29.84 13.85 5.64
N THR A 576 30.04 15.10 5.22
CA THR A 576 31.05 15.98 5.83
C THR A 576 30.38 17.17 6.50
N VAL A 577 30.58 17.33 7.80
CA VAL A 577 30.24 18.55 8.56
C VAL A 577 31.46 19.46 8.60
N SER A 578 31.25 20.77 8.42
CA SER A 578 32.29 21.80 8.33
C SER A 578 32.01 22.94 9.30
N GLY A 579 32.90 23.94 9.36
CA GLY A 579 32.69 25.11 10.22
C GLY A 579 32.94 24.85 11.71
N LEU A 580 33.48 23.68 12.06
CA LEU A 580 33.65 23.25 13.45
C LEU A 580 34.78 24.02 14.12
N THR A 581 34.52 24.56 15.31
CA THR A 581 35.53 25.21 16.16
C THR A 581 35.33 24.86 17.63
N ALA A 582 36.43 24.55 18.33
CA ALA A 582 36.41 24.20 19.75
C ALA A 582 37.24 25.21 20.57
N GLY A 583 36.80 25.57 21.78
CA GLY A 583 37.49 26.52 22.65
C GLY A 583 37.16 26.35 24.13
N ILE A 584 38.06 26.79 25.01
CA ILE A 584 37.88 26.73 26.47
C ILE A 584 37.95 28.14 27.05
N TYR A 585 36.97 28.51 27.89
CA TYR A 585 36.83 29.86 28.42
C TYR A 585 36.35 29.92 29.87
N LEU A 586 36.70 31.00 30.57
CA LEU A 586 36.27 31.29 31.94
C LEU A 586 34.93 32.01 31.96
N THR A 587 34.24 31.98 33.11
CA THR A 587 33.06 32.82 33.37
C THR A 587 33.32 34.28 32.94
N GLY A 588 32.43 34.85 32.12
CA GLY A 588 32.64 36.13 31.45
C GLY A 588 33.24 36.04 30.03
N GLY A 589 33.48 34.83 29.49
CA GLY A 589 33.79 34.60 28.08
C GLY A 589 35.28 34.67 27.70
N THR A 590 36.17 34.91 28.66
CA THR A 590 37.63 35.02 28.39
C THR A 590 38.20 33.67 27.98
N GLN A 591 38.71 33.57 26.75
CA GLN A 591 39.34 32.36 26.21
C GLN A 591 40.68 32.10 26.89
N VAL A 592 40.92 30.83 27.26
CA VAL A 592 42.10 30.39 28.03
C VAL A 592 42.81 29.17 27.41
N ALA A 593 42.33 28.65 26.29
CA ALA A 593 42.98 27.59 25.54
C ALA A 593 43.55 28.06 24.20
N LYS A 594 44.46 27.23 23.67
CA LYS A 594 44.88 27.18 22.27
C LYS A 594 44.68 25.75 21.81
N ALA A 595 44.23 25.56 20.57
CA ALA A 595 44.36 24.28 19.87
C ALA A 595 45.58 24.36 18.94
N GLN A 596 46.30 23.26 18.79
CA GLN A 596 47.43 23.16 17.86
C GLN A 596 46.92 23.18 16.42
N ASN A 597 47.64 23.88 15.54
CA ASN A 597 47.34 23.91 14.11
C ASN A 597 47.73 22.56 13.45
N ALA A 598 47.17 22.27 12.28
CA ALA A 598 47.44 21.04 11.53
C ALA A 598 48.92 20.86 11.09
N ASP A 599 49.69 21.95 11.07
CA ASP A 599 51.15 21.94 10.81
C ASP A 599 52.00 21.73 12.09
N GLY A 600 51.36 21.51 13.24
CA GLY A 600 52.01 21.37 14.53
C GLY A 600 52.38 22.69 15.22
N THR A 601 52.08 23.85 14.64
CA THR A 601 52.34 25.16 15.27
C THR A 601 51.28 25.52 16.31
N TRP A 602 51.62 26.42 17.23
CA TRP A 602 50.69 26.95 18.24
C TRP A 602 50.27 28.40 17.90
N PRO A 603 48.97 28.74 17.98
CA PRO A 603 48.51 30.12 17.88
C PRO A 603 49.18 31.07 18.88
N THR A 604 49.29 32.35 18.54
CA THR A 604 49.91 33.37 19.41
C THR A 604 48.99 33.79 20.56
N SER A 605 47.69 33.98 20.30
CA SER A 605 46.64 34.29 21.28
C SER A 605 45.85 33.06 21.73
N TYR A 606 45.20 33.15 22.90
CA TYR A 606 44.18 32.18 23.31
C TYR A 606 42.87 32.43 22.54
N GLY A 607 42.14 31.37 22.21
CA GLY A 607 40.96 31.44 21.34
C GLY A 607 40.35 30.09 21.02
N TYR A 608 39.37 30.09 20.12
CA TYR A 608 38.88 28.87 19.47
C TYR A 608 39.96 28.30 18.53
N SER A 609 39.86 27.01 18.22
CA SER A 609 40.64 26.35 17.17
C SER A 609 40.45 27.03 15.81
N ALA A 610 41.37 26.75 14.89
CA ALA A 610 41.07 26.91 13.47
C ALA A 610 39.80 26.10 13.11
N SER A 611 39.06 26.55 12.09
CA SER A 611 37.90 25.83 11.58
C SER A 611 38.34 24.48 11.01
N PHE A 612 37.56 23.42 11.27
CA PHE A 612 37.80 22.09 10.74
C PHE A 612 36.51 21.42 10.27
N SER A 613 36.66 20.26 9.66
CA SER A 613 35.58 19.37 9.25
C SER A 613 35.76 17.97 9.85
N LEU A 614 34.66 17.23 9.88
CA LEU A 614 34.59 15.80 10.17
C LEU A 614 33.86 15.11 9.01
N THR A 615 34.35 13.96 8.56
CA THR A 615 33.75 13.15 7.50
C THR A 615 33.40 11.78 8.07
N ALA A 616 32.15 11.35 7.86
CA ALA A 616 31.64 10.10 8.41
C ALA A 616 32.26 8.85 7.74
N ASP A 617 32.49 7.83 8.56
CA ASP A 617 32.76 6.47 8.13
C ASP A 617 31.48 5.76 7.62
N SER A 618 31.57 4.45 7.36
CA SER A 618 30.45 3.63 6.89
C SER A 618 29.35 3.42 7.94
N ALA A 619 29.61 3.69 9.22
CA ALA A 619 28.65 3.60 10.32
C ALA A 619 27.98 4.94 10.64
N GLY A 620 28.34 6.02 9.92
CA GLY A 620 27.83 7.36 10.22
C GLY A 620 28.54 8.04 11.40
N HIS A 621 29.70 7.53 11.81
CA HIS A 621 30.53 8.09 12.87
C HIS A 621 31.71 8.87 12.30
N ALA A 622 32.07 9.98 12.93
CA ALA A 622 33.28 10.72 12.64
C ALA A 622 33.90 11.28 13.91
N TYR A 623 35.23 11.34 13.99
CA TYR A 623 35.90 12.04 15.07
C TYR A 623 37.16 12.80 14.64
N LYS A 624 37.58 13.73 15.50
CA LYS A 624 38.89 14.35 15.43
C LYS A 624 39.44 14.65 16.81
N ASP A 625 40.67 14.20 17.04
CA ASP A 625 41.44 14.60 18.21
C ASP A 625 42.11 15.96 17.96
N LEU A 626 41.92 16.87 18.92
CA LEU A 626 42.55 18.18 18.97
C LEU A 626 43.55 18.19 20.12
N THR A 627 44.83 18.46 19.81
CA THR A 627 45.84 18.74 20.84
C THR A 627 45.66 20.18 21.34
N VAL A 628 45.46 20.34 22.65
CA VAL A 628 45.08 21.59 23.31
C VAL A 628 46.09 21.95 24.39
N GLN A 629 46.34 23.25 24.55
CA GLN A 629 47.15 23.82 25.63
C GLN A 629 46.37 24.94 26.33
N LEU A 630 46.24 24.84 27.66
CA LEU A 630 45.66 25.90 28.49
C LEU A 630 46.71 26.94 28.89
N ASN A 631 46.23 28.13 29.28
CA ASN A 631 47.05 29.10 29.98
C ASN A 631 47.48 28.53 31.35
N PRO A 632 48.79 28.47 31.69
CA PRO A 632 49.25 27.93 32.98
C PRO A 632 48.70 28.62 34.22
N SER A 633 48.18 29.86 34.12
CA SER A 633 47.51 30.54 35.23
C SER A 633 46.04 30.13 35.43
N THR A 634 45.48 29.30 34.56
CA THR A 634 44.06 28.88 34.63
C THR A 634 43.90 27.70 35.58
N THR A 635 43.08 27.88 36.62
CA THR A 635 42.75 26.86 37.63
C THR A 635 41.30 26.99 38.06
N GLY A 636 40.65 25.86 38.38
CA GLY A 636 39.24 25.84 38.78
C GLY A 636 38.30 25.78 37.57
N SER A 637 37.06 26.25 37.75
CA SER A 637 35.99 26.10 36.76
C SER A 637 36.24 26.89 35.48
N ALA A 638 36.04 26.21 34.35
CA ALA A 638 36.01 26.75 33.00
C ALA A 638 34.87 26.08 32.22
N ASN A 639 34.71 26.44 30.94
CA ASN A 639 33.76 25.79 30.04
C ASN A 639 34.48 25.39 28.76
N LEU A 640 34.30 24.15 28.32
CA LEU A 640 34.66 23.69 26.98
C LEU A 640 33.44 23.88 26.07
N ARG A 641 33.65 24.38 24.84
CA ARG A 641 32.57 24.65 23.89
C ARG A 641 32.92 24.21 22.49
N LEU A 642 31.96 23.57 21.83
CA LEU A 642 31.94 23.32 20.40
C LEU A 642 30.98 24.29 19.69
N ARG A 643 31.37 24.73 18.49
CA ARG A 643 30.58 25.57 17.59
C ARG A 643 30.60 25.04 16.17
N VAL A 644 29.51 25.27 15.44
CA VAL A 644 29.39 25.11 13.99
C VAL A 644 29.06 26.48 13.41
N ASP A 645 29.87 26.98 12.47
CA ASP A 645 29.73 28.29 11.82
C ASP A 645 29.49 29.48 12.78
N GLY A 646 30.07 29.38 13.98
CA GLY A 646 29.98 30.38 15.06
C GLY A 646 28.82 30.17 16.04
N THR A 647 27.79 29.40 15.67
CA THR A 647 26.68 29.00 16.55
C THR A 647 27.16 28.00 17.60
N ASN A 648 26.75 28.16 18.86
CA ASN A 648 27.15 27.25 19.95
C ASN A 648 26.29 25.98 19.89
N ILE A 649 26.94 24.81 19.86
CA ILE A 649 26.24 23.51 19.80
C ILE A 649 26.35 22.77 21.14
N ILE A 650 27.56 22.66 21.70
CA ILE A 650 27.80 22.07 23.03
C ILE A 650 28.51 23.10 23.91
N THR A 651 28.16 23.17 25.19
CA THR A 651 28.95 23.85 26.21
C THR A 651 28.94 23.03 27.51
N GLU A 652 30.10 22.50 27.87
CA GLU A 652 30.30 21.65 29.05
C GLU A 652 31.09 22.41 30.12
N SER A 653 30.65 22.29 31.37
CA SER A 653 31.41 22.79 32.52
C SER A 653 32.56 21.84 32.84
N VAL A 654 33.79 22.37 32.84
CA VAL A 654 35.03 21.60 33.04
C VAL A 654 35.87 22.22 34.16
N THR A 655 36.79 21.45 34.74
CA THR A 655 37.73 21.97 35.75
C THR A 655 39.16 21.92 35.20
N ALA A 656 39.90 23.02 35.31
CA ALA A 656 41.31 23.09 34.96
C ALA A 656 42.20 22.96 36.21
N GLY A 657 43.32 22.25 36.09
CA GLY A 657 44.24 22.05 37.20
C GLY A 657 45.61 21.52 36.79
N ASN A 658 46.55 21.51 37.74
CA ASN A 658 47.88 20.95 37.53
C ASN A 658 47.85 19.42 37.71
N VAL A 659 47.43 18.73 36.65
CA VAL A 659 47.38 17.27 36.54
C VAL A 659 48.16 16.82 35.29
N ALA A 660 48.53 15.54 35.23
CA ALA A 660 49.12 14.97 34.03
C ALA A 660 48.09 14.86 32.89
N ALA A 661 48.58 14.85 31.65
CA ALA A 661 47.75 14.52 30.49
C ALA A 661 47.50 13.00 30.47
N GLU A 662 46.23 12.62 30.28
CA GLU A 662 45.79 11.24 30.15
C GLU A 662 45.50 10.93 28.65
N PRO A 663 45.77 9.71 28.16
CA PRO A 663 45.37 9.32 26.82
C PRO A 663 43.84 9.22 26.73
N LEU A 664 43.27 9.65 25.61
CA LEU A 664 41.85 9.46 25.32
C LEU A 664 41.53 7.96 25.16
N PRO A 665 40.29 7.53 25.46
CA PRO A 665 39.84 6.18 25.15
C PRO A 665 40.01 5.81 23.67
N ALA A 666 40.13 4.51 23.40
CA ALA A 666 40.04 3.99 22.05
C ALA A 666 38.63 4.27 21.48
N ASP A 667 38.56 4.53 20.18
CA ASP A 667 37.34 4.97 19.51
C ASP A 667 36.29 3.86 19.37
N GLN A 668 36.74 2.62 19.07
CA GLN A 668 35.89 1.43 18.96
C GLN A 668 36.58 0.18 19.52
N THR A 669 35.81 -0.87 19.76
CA THR A 669 36.26 -2.17 20.29
C THR A 669 36.96 -3.01 19.21
N PRO A 670 38.12 -3.64 19.49
CA PRO A 670 38.78 -4.54 18.53
C PRO A 670 37.94 -5.78 18.20
N VAL A 671 37.77 -6.08 16.90
CA VAL A 671 37.06 -7.28 16.41
C VAL A 671 38.03 -8.36 15.86
N PRO A 672 37.63 -9.65 15.83
CA PRO A 672 38.41 -10.74 15.23
C PRO A 672 38.61 -10.61 13.71
N ALA A 673 39.41 -11.52 13.14
CA ALA A 673 39.54 -11.68 11.69
C ALA A 673 38.34 -12.45 11.11
N THR A 674 37.97 -12.15 9.84
CA THR A 674 36.90 -12.84 9.12
C THR A 674 37.15 -14.35 9.02
N ILE A 675 36.12 -15.16 9.26
CA ILE A 675 36.06 -16.62 9.05
C ILE A 675 34.81 -17.00 8.24
N SER A 676 34.69 -18.25 7.80
CA SER A 676 33.49 -18.75 7.12
C SER A 676 32.30 -18.88 8.08
N ILE A 677 31.06 -18.91 7.56
CA ILE A 677 29.88 -19.13 8.39
C ILE A 677 29.92 -20.53 9.02
N ALA A 678 30.39 -21.55 8.30
CA ALA A 678 30.58 -22.89 8.87
C ALA A 678 31.57 -22.89 10.05
N ASP A 679 32.71 -22.20 9.93
CA ASP A 679 33.69 -22.07 11.02
C ASP A 679 33.16 -21.26 12.21
N ALA A 680 32.26 -20.29 11.96
CA ALA A 680 31.62 -19.48 12.98
C ALA A 680 30.60 -20.28 13.80
N ARG A 681 29.77 -21.10 13.15
CA ARG A 681 28.83 -22.02 13.81
C ARG A 681 29.54 -22.97 14.78
N LEU A 682 30.75 -23.41 14.45
CA LEU A 682 31.61 -24.28 15.27
C LEU A 682 32.31 -23.58 16.45
N LYS A 683 32.18 -22.25 16.62
CA LYS A 683 32.75 -21.56 17.79
C LYS A 683 31.93 -21.80 19.04
N ALA A 684 32.59 -21.65 20.19
CA ALA A 684 31.94 -21.68 21.49
C ALA A 684 30.94 -20.52 21.63
N ASP A 685 29.84 -20.76 22.33
CA ASP A 685 28.84 -19.73 22.59
C ASP A 685 29.44 -18.58 23.42
N ASN A 686 28.94 -17.38 23.22
CA ASN A 686 29.45 -16.11 23.78
C ASN A 686 30.83 -15.69 23.26
N SER A 687 31.31 -16.27 22.15
CA SER A 687 32.50 -15.76 21.45
C SER A 687 32.12 -14.74 20.38
N VAL A 688 32.89 -13.66 20.27
CA VAL A 688 32.78 -12.74 19.12
C VAL A 688 33.37 -13.43 17.90
N VAL A 689 32.64 -13.40 16.79
CA VAL A 689 33.06 -13.89 15.48
C VAL A 689 32.88 -12.80 14.45
N THR A 690 33.69 -12.83 13.38
CA THR A 690 33.55 -11.94 12.23
C THR A 690 33.30 -12.79 10.99
N ILE A 691 32.21 -12.54 10.26
CA ILE A 691 31.83 -13.29 9.06
C ILE A 691 31.39 -12.34 7.93
N GLU A 692 31.39 -12.87 6.71
CA GLU A 692 30.89 -12.20 5.51
C GLU A 692 29.88 -13.12 4.80
N GLY A 693 28.81 -12.56 4.23
CA GLY A 693 27.76 -13.35 3.57
C GLY A 693 26.74 -12.47 2.85
N VAL A 694 25.73 -13.12 2.24
CA VAL A 694 24.61 -12.47 1.53
C VAL A 694 23.34 -12.62 2.35
N ILE A 695 22.58 -11.54 2.54
CA ILE A 695 21.29 -11.59 3.24
C ILE A 695 20.28 -12.36 2.38
N THR A 696 19.69 -13.43 2.94
CA THR A 696 18.76 -14.33 2.23
C THR A 696 17.29 -14.13 2.62
N SER A 697 16.98 -13.34 3.65
CA SER A 697 15.62 -12.98 4.04
C SER A 697 15.54 -11.51 4.38
N GLU A 698 14.45 -10.83 4.04
CA GLU A 698 14.32 -9.40 4.32
C GLU A 698 14.39 -9.09 5.84
N PRO A 699 15.25 -8.14 6.28
CA PRO A 699 15.40 -7.79 7.69
C PRO A 699 14.07 -7.41 8.37
N GLY A 700 13.75 -8.14 9.43
CA GLY A 700 12.51 -7.98 10.19
C GLY A 700 11.40 -8.98 9.87
N ALA A 701 11.52 -9.76 8.78
CA ALA A 701 10.57 -10.83 8.43
C ALA A 701 10.36 -11.87 9.57
N PHE A 702 11.35 -12.03 10.46
CA PHE A 702 11.30 -12.94 11.60
C PHE A 702 11.42 -12.24 12.98
N GLY A 703 11.63 -10.92 13.01
CA GLY A 703 11.53 -10.08 14.22
C GLY A 703 12.76 -9.22 14.54
N GLY A 704 12.52 -8.09 15.21
CA GLY A 704 13.51 -7.01 15.26
C GLY A 704 13.81 -6.51 13.83
N GLN A 705 15.08 -6.28 13.53
CA GLN A 705 15.60 -6.22 12.16
C GLN A 705 16.38 -7.49 11.82
N GLY A 706 16.01 -8.65 12.40
CA GLY A 706 16.73 -9.90 12.22
C GLY A 706 16.54 -10.52 10.83
N PHE A 707 17.56 -11.23 10.34
CA PHE A 707 17.60 -11.84 9.01
C PHE A 707 18.50 -13.09 8.98
N TYR A 708 18.38 -13.91 7.94
CA TYR A 708 19.36 -14.94 7.63
C TYR A 708 20.47 -14.43 6.72
N LEU A 709 21.68 -14.90 7.01
CA LEU A 709 22.90 -14.62 6.28
C LEU A 709 23.51 -15.93 5.80
N GLN A 710 23.85 -16.02 4.51
CA GLN A 710 24.38 -17.24 3.91
C GLN A 710 25.64 -16.97 3.08
N ASP A 711 26.62 -17.86 3.20
CA ASP A 711 27.80 -17.93 2.35
C ASP A 711 27.83 -19.26 1.56
N SER A 712 28.93 -19.57 0.89
CA SER A 712 29.08 -20.84 0.16
C SER A 712 29.26 -22.07 1.06
N THR A 713 29.36 -21.89 2.38
CA THR A 713 29.67 -22.94 3.37
C THR A 713 28.47 -23.28 4.25
N ALA A 714 27.73 -22.29 4.75
CA ALA A 714 26.59 -22.47 5.66
C ALA A 714 25.67 -21.23 5.67
N GLY A 715 24.56 -21.34 6.40
CA GLY A 715 23.72 -20.21 6.77
C GLY A 715 23.67 -19.99 8.29
N ILE A 716 23.30 -18.80 8.72
CA ILE A 716 23.14 -18.45 10.14
C ILE A 716 22.08 -17.36 10.30
N TYR A 717 21.33 -17.38 11.40
CA TYR A 717 20.43 -16.28 11.75
C TYR A 717 21.21 -15.14 12.41
N VAL A 718 20.81 -13.90 12.14
CA VAL A 718 21.40 -12.69 12.72
C VAL A 718 20.29 -11.91 13.41
N TYR A 719 20.36 -11.80 14.73
CA TYR A 719 19.44 -11.02 15.56
C TYR A 719 20.03 -9.65 15.86
N GLN A 720 19.44 -8.61 15.26
CA GLN A 720 19.95 -7.24 15.30
C GLN A 720 18.83 -6.21 15.08
N THR A 721 19.11 -4.91 15.25
CA THR A 721 18.10 -3.82 15.21
C THR A 721 18.45 -2.64 14.28
N SER A 722 19.60 -2.65 13.62
CA SER A 722 19.99 -1.63 12.62
C SER A 722 19.14 -1.73 11.35
N THR A 723 18.81 -0.57 10.79
CA THR A 723 18.05 -0.39 9.55
C THR A 723 18.97 -0.16 8.35
N GLY A 724 18.43 -0.10 7.12
CA GLY A 724 19.19 0.18 5.89
C GLY A 724 19.85 -1.03 5.21
N TYR A 725 19.47 -2.24 5.63
CA TYR A 725 19.89 -3.52 5.06
C TYR A 725 18.70 -4.21 4.38
N HIS A 726 18.94 -4.88 3.26
CA HIS A 726 17.92 -5.57 2.45
C HIS A 726 18.41 -6.94 1.96
N ILE A 727 17.49 -7.79 1.50
CA ILE A 727 17.81 -9.06 0.83
C ILE A 727 18.74 -8.84 -0.38
N GLY A 728 19.74 -9.72 -0.55
CA GLY A 728 20.78 -9.59 -1.58
C GLY A 728 21.95 -8.65 -1.21
N ASP A 729 21.89 -7.95 -0.08
CA ASP A 729 23.04 -7.20 0.43
C ASP A 729 24.15 -8.14 0.86
N LYS A 730 25.38 -7.79 0.49
CA LYS A 730 26.59 -8.45 0.96
C LYS A 730 27.12 -7.67 2.15
N ILE A 731 27.16 -8.33 3.31
CA ILE A 731 27.55 -7.70 4.57
C ILE A 731 28.76 -8.36 5.20
N LYS A 732 29.43 -7.59 6.05
CA LYS A 732 30.42 -8.03 7.03
C LYS A 732 29.87 -7.73 8.41
N ILE A 733 29.83 -8.73 9.28
CA ILE A 733 29.33 -8.58 10.65
C ILE A 733 30.33 -9.15 11.65
N SER A 734 30.56 -8.41 12.73
CA SER A 734 31.24 -8.87 13.93
C SER A 734 30.25 -8.87 15.09
N ALA A 735 29.93 -10.04 15.64
CA ALA A 735 28.84 -10.23 16.59
C ALA A 735 29.10 -11.43 17.52
N ILE A 736 28.33 -11.56 18.60
CA ILE A 736 28.43 -12.67 19.54
C ILE A 736 27.70 -13.89 18.96
N LYS A 737 28.41 -15.02 18.81
CA LYS A 737 27.77 -16.29 18.45
C LYS A 737 27.07 -16.90 19.66
N THR A 738 25.82 -17.28 19.51
CA THR A 738 24.99 -17.85 20.58
C THR A 738 24.04 -18.94 20.05
N VAL A 739 23.23 -19.52 20.94
CA VAL A 739 22.13 -20.44 20.61
C VAL A 739 20.87 -19.99 21.33
N TYR A 740 19.84 -19.59 20.59
CA TYR A 740 18.58 -19.10 21.13
C TYR A 740 17.40 -19.90 20.59
N ASN A 741 16.49 -20.35 21.46
CA ASN A 741 15.42 -21.30 21.10
C ASN A 741 15.90 -22.48 20.24
N THR A 742 17.11 -23.01 20.50
CA THR A 742 17.84 -24.05 19.74
C THR A 742 18.42 -23.66 18.38
N GLU A 743 18.13 -22.46 17.86
CA GLU A 743 18.70 -21.93 16.61
C GLU A 743 20.12 -21.37 16.86
N VAL A 744 21.08 -21.67 15.97
CA VAL A 744 22.42 -21.05 16.01
C VAL A 744 22.34 -19.68 15.36
N GLU A 745 22.63 -18.65 16.14
CA GLU A 745 22.48 -17.26 15.72
C GLU A 745 23.66 -16.37 16.14
N LEU A 746 23.73 -15.17 15.54
CA LEU A 746 24.55 -14.07 16.00
C LEU A 746 23.68 -13.00 16.67
N SER A 747 24.07 -12.57 17.86
CA SER A 747 23.44 -11.47 18.62
C SER A 747 24.48 -10.38 18.96
N ASP A 748 24.01 -9.27 19.52
CA ASP A 748 24.88 -8.24 20.13
C ASP A 748 25.99 -7.76 19.19
N SER A 749 25.59 -7.22 18.04
CA SER A 749 26.51 -6.76 16.98
C SER A 749 27.50 -5.71 17.49
N VAL A 750 28.79 -6.02 17.36
CA VAL A 750 29.93 -5.14 17.68
C VAL A 750 30.27 -4.23 16.50
N ALA A 751 30.14 -4.76 15.28
CA ALA A 751 30.25 -4.00 14.03
C ALA A 751 29.39 -4.67 12.94
N LEU A 752 28.74 -3.88 12.10
CA LEU A 752 27.92 -4.34 10.98
C LEU A 752 28.13 -3.37 9.80
N GLU A 753 28.56 -3.89 8.65
CA GLU A 753 28.97 -3.11 7.49
C GLU A 753 28.38 -3.72 6.21
N LYS A 754 27.73 -2.90 5.38
CA LYS A 754 27.35 -3.26 4.01
C LYS A 754 28.56 -3.10 3.09
N ILE A 755 29.14 -4.23 2.66
CA ILE A 755 30.33 -4.26 1.79
C ILE A 755 29.98 -4.37 0.29
N GLY A 756 28.69 -4.51 -0.04
CA GLY A 756 28.18 -4.47 -1.42
C GLY A 756 26.82 -5.12 -1.56
N THR A 757 26.55 -5.62 -2.77
CA THR A 757 25.43 -6.54 -3.09
C THR A 757 25.99 -7.76 -3.81
N ASP A 758 25.29 -8.88 -3.77
CA ASP A 758 25.66 -10.11 -4.47
C ASP A 758 24.40 -10.88 -4.92
N ALA A 759 24.59 -11.93 -5.72
CA ALA A 759 23.47 -12.81 -6.06
C ALA A 759 22.98 -13.58 -4.83
N ILE A 760 21.66 -13.64 -4.63
CA ILE A 760 21.06 -14.49 -3.58
C ILE A 760 21.47 -15.94 -3.84
N PRO A 761 22.01 -16.67 -2.85
CA PRO A 761 22.33 -18.09 -2.97
C PRO A 761 21.18 -18.92 -3.53
N ALA A 762 21.46 -19.75 -4.54
CA ALA A 762 20.45 -20.59 -5.17
C ALA A 762 19.86 -21.59 -4.18
N VAL A 763 18.54 -21.78 -4.25
CA VAL A 763 17.79 -22.74 -3.44
C VAL A 763 18.28 -24.16 -3.73
N ARG A 764 18.61 -24.93 -2.67
CA ARG A 764 19.11 -26.30 -2.80
C ARG A 764 18.01 -27.34 -2.49
N PRO A 765 17.69 -28.27 -3.41
CA PRO A 765 16.80 -29.39 -3.10
C PRO A 765 17.35 -30.26 -1.95
N VAL A 766 16.47 -30.63 -1.01
CA VAL A 766 16.79 -31.51 0.13
C VAL A 766 15.66 -32.50 0.38
N SER A 767 15.96 -33.66 0.96
CA SER A 767 14.95 -34.64 1.38
C SER A 767 14.37 -34.35 2.78
N SER A 768 15.05 -33.54 3.58
CA SER A 768 14.66 -33.21 4.96
C SER A 768 15.47 -32.03 5.49
N LEU A 769 14.99 -31.44 6.59
CA LEU A 769 15.68 -30.37 7.32
C LEU A 769 16.56 -30.96 8.44
N SER A 770 17.74 -30.37 8.65
CA SER A 770 18.72 -30.84 9.64
C SER A 770 19.74 -29.75 9.98
N GLU A 771 20.61 -30.01 10.96
CA GLU A 771 21.71 -29.11 11.36
C GLU A 771 22.62 -28.77 10.17
N ASP A 772 22.86 -29.74 9.28
CA ASP A 772 23.70 -29.60 8.08
C ASP A 772 23.15 -28.60 7.05
N ASN A 773 21.88 -28.19 7.18
CA ASN A 773 21.23 -27.23 6.29
C ASN A 773 20.58 -26.03 6.99
N GLN A 774 20.70 -25.89 8.32
CA GLN A 774 20.15 -24.78 9.08
C GLN A 774 20.68 -23.42 8.57
N GLY A 775 19.78 -22.44 8.47
CA GLY A 775 20.02 -21.09 7.95
C GLY A 775 20.15 -21.01 6.43
N GLN A 776 20.09 -22.13 5.69
CA GLN A 776 20.24 -22.14 4.23
C GLN A 776 18.88 -22.12 3.51
N LEU A 777 18.85 -21.51 2.32
CA LEU A 777 17.74 -21.65 1.37
C LEU A 777 17.69 -23.07 0.80
N VAL A 778 16.57 -23.76 1.01
CA VAL A 778 16.33 -25.14 0.58
C VAL A 778 14.95 -25.32 -0.05
N GLN A 779 14.77 -26.40 -0.82
CA GLN A 779 13.50 -26.79 -1.44
C GLN A 779 13.14 -28.23 -1.08
N LEU A 780 11.86 -28.47 -0.80
CA LEU A 780 11.25 -29.79 -0.71
C LEU A 780 10.38 -30.00 -1.95
N ASP A 781 10.59 -31.11 -2.67
CA ASP A 781 9.88 -31.44 -3.89
C ASP A 781 8.71 -32.41 -3.62
N ASN A 782 7.61 -32.23 -4.33
CA ASN A 782 6.42 -33.10 -4.33
C ASN A 782 5.89 -33.41 -2.92
N VAL A 783 5.72 -32.39 -2.08
CA VAL A 783 5.13 -32.52 -0.75
C VAL A 783 3.63 -32.26 -0.78
N THR A 784 2.87 -33.08 -0.07
CA THR A 784 1.44 -32.86 0.21
C THR A 784 1.29 -31.94 1.41
N ILE A 785 0.43 -30.93 1.32
CA ILE A 785 0.12 -30.03 2.43
C ILE A 785 -0.95 -30.66 3.35
N GLU A 786 -0.64 -30.81 4.63
CA GLU A 786 -1.53 -31.36 5.66
C GLU A 786 -1.58 -30.48 6.92
N ASN A 787 -2.56 -30.71 7.80
CA ASN A 787 -2.58 -30.22 9.19
C ASN A 787 -2.40 -28.70 9.41
N TYR A 788 -3.06 -27.86 8.62
CA TYR A 788 -3.09 -26.41 8.85
C TYR A 788 -3.54 -26.03 10.28
N ILE A 789 -2.74 -25.18 10.93
CA ILE A 789 -3.03 -24.57 12.23
C ILE A 789 -2.67 -23.07 12.23
N THR A 790 -3.31 -22.29 13.10
CA THR A 790 -2.96 -20.88 13.32
C THR A 790 -1.71 -20.76 14.19
N GLY A 791 -0.75 -19.94 13.77
CA GLY A 791 0.49 -19.66 14.48
C GLY A 791 0.41 -18.39 15.34
N THR A 792 1.51 -18.11 16.05
CA THR A 792 1.73 -16.82 16.74
C THR A 792 2.96 -16.11 16.15
N PRO A 793 2.98 -14.77 15.99
CA PRO A 793 1.90 -13.82 16.28
C PRO A 793 0.67 -14.00 15.36
N ALA A 794 -0.48 -13.43 15.74
CA ALA A 794 -1.73 -13.58 15.01
C ALA A 794 -1.59 -13.20 13.53
N GLY A 795 -2.20 -13.99 12.64
CA GLY A 795 -2.01 -13.93 11.19
C GLY A 795 -0.89 -14.83 10.66
N SER A 796 0.02 -15.31 11.52
CA SER A 796 0.96 -16.38 11.16
C SER A 796 0.23 -17.73 11.13
N PHE A 797 0.76 -18.70 10.38
CA PHE A 797 0.16 -20.04 10.29
C PHE A 797 1.22 -21.11 10.00
N GLU A 798 0.88 -22.33 10.35
CA GLU A 798 1.77 -23.49 10.30
C GLU A 798 1.04 -24.67 9.66
N PHE A 799 1.77 -25.57 9.01
CA PHE A 799 1.24 -26.79 8.39
C PHE A 799 2.35 -27.85 8.24
N ASP A 800 1.98 -29.06 7.87
CA ASP A 800 2.92 -30.15 7.59
C ASP A 800 3.09 -30.33 6.09
N ALA A 801 4.34 -30.36 5.62
CA ALA A 801 4.72 -30.74 4.26
C ALA A 801 5.17 -32.20 4.27
N VAL A 802 4.36 -33.09 3.69
CA VAL A 802 4.50 -34.55 3.80
C VAL A 802 4.90 -35.16 2.45
N ASN A 803 6.00 -35.91 2.41
CA ASN A 803 6.39 -36.74 1.28
C ASN A 803 6.82 -38.14 1.78
N ASP A 804 6.15 -39.18 1.27
CA ASP A 804 6.22 -40.58 1.72
C ASP A 804 6.15 -40.74 3.25
N SER A 805 7.30 -40.96 3.90
CA SER A 805 7.42 -41.15 5.36
C SER A 805 8.00 -39.93 6.10
N THR A 806 8.26 -38.83 5.39
CA THR A 806 8.89 -37.62 5.93
C THR A 806 7.85 -36.52 6.02
N SER A 807 7.57 -36.07 7.25
CA SER A 807 6.81 -34.84 7.50
C SER A 807 7.78 -33.74 7.93
N THR A 808 7.71 -32.59 7.27
CA THR A 808 8.44 -31.38 7.63
C THR A 808 7.46 -30.31 8.08
N HIS A 809 7.67 -29.75 9.27
CA HIS A 809 6.89 -28.61 9.73
C HIS A 809 7.20 -27.37 8.89
N VAL A 810 6.18 -26.67 8.42
CA VAL A 810 6.31 -25.41 7.68
C VAL A 810 5.67 -24.31 8.51
N ARG A 811 6.40 -23.20 8.67
CA ARG A 811 5.95 -22.02 9.41
C ARG A 811 6.00 -20.79 8.53
N ILE A 812 4.84 -20.18 8.31
CA ILE A 812 4.69 -18.90 7.60
C ILE A 812 4.39 -17.82 8.64
N ASP A 813 5.28 -16.82 8.70
CA ASP A 813 5.19 -15.72 9.66
C ASP A 813 4.44 -14.53 9.02
N VAL A 814 3.50 -13.92 9.74
CA VAL A 814 2.65 -12.82 9.22
C VAL A 814 3.46 -11.66 8.62
N ARG A 815 4.68 -11.43 9.11
CA ARG A 815 5.58 -10.36 8.65
C ARG A 815 6.17 -10.59 7.25
N THR A 816 6.00 -11.78 6.68
CA THR A 816 6.29 -12.06 5.26
C THR A 816 5.23 -11.48 4.31
N GLY A 817 4.10 -11.00 4.84
CA GLY A 817 2.95 -10.54 4.04
C GLY A 817 2.10 -11.66 3.45
N ILE A 818 2.43 -12.93 3.70
CA ILE A 818 1.65 -14.08 3.22
C ILE A 818 0.41 -14.27 4.11
N SER A 819 -0.77 -14.02 3.52
CA SER A 819 -2.07 -14.21 4.15
C SER A 819 -2.47 -15.68 4.23
N GLN A 820 -2.88 -16.16 5.41
CA GLN A 820 -3.36 -17.54 5.60
C GLN A 820 -4.56 -17.85 4.70
N THR A 821 -5.50 -16.92 4.58
CA THR A 821 -6.74 -17.11 3.80
C THR A 821 -6.41 -17.31 2.32
N ASP A 822 -5.54 -16.46 1.78
CA ASP A 822 -5.19 -16.49 0.35
C ASP A 822 -4.32 -17.70 0.03
N PHE A 823 -3.39 -18.04 0.94
CA PHE A 823 -2.59 -19.26 0.83
C PHE A 823 -3.45 -20.53 0.84
N GLN A 824 -4.43 -20.63 1.76
CA GLN A 824 -5.33 -21.78 1.83
C GLN A 824 -6.32 -21.85 0.66
N ALA A 825 -6.71 -20.71 0.08
CA ALA A 825 -7.54 -20.67 -1.12
C ALA A 825 -6.79 -21.17 -2.36
N GLN A 826 -5.49 -20.87 -2.47
CA GLN A 826 -4.63 -21.33 -3.56
C GLN A 826 -4.11 -22.77 -3.35
N TYR A 827 -3.80 -23.13 -2.10
CA TYR A 827 -3.17 -24.39 -1.70
C TYR A 827 -3.95 -25.08 -0.56
N PRO A 828 -5.18 -25.57 -0.80
CA PRO A 828 -5.94 -26.30 0.20
C PRO A 828 -5.22 -27.57 0.68
N ALA A 829 -5.59 -28.08 1.86
CA ALA A 829 -5.01 -29.32 2.38
C ALA A 829 -5.25 -30.49 1.39
N GLY A 830 -4.21 -31.26 1.12
CA GLY A 830 -4.16 -32.27 0.05
C GLY A 830 -3.53 -31.77 -1.26
N SER A 831 -3.24 -30.48 -1.42
CA SER A 831 -2.44 -29.98 -2.54
C SER A 831 -1.01 -30.53 -2.51
N VAL A 832 -0.53 -30.98 -3.67
CA VAL A 832 0.89 -31.35 -3.88
C VAL A 832 1.64 -30.15 -4.43
N VAL A 833 2.74 -29.78 -3.80
CA VAL A 833 3.54 -28.59 -4.14
C VAL A 833 5.04 -28.90 -4.12
N ASN A 834 5.83 -28.09 -4.82
CA ASN A 834 7.23 -27.88 -4.46
C ASN A 834 7.30 -26.59 -3.61
N ILE A 835 8.03 -26.64 -2.50
CA ILE A 835 8.11 -25.54 -1.53
C ILE A 835 9.54 -25.22 -1.15
N SER A 836 9.92 -23.95 -1.30
CA SER A 836 11.20 -23.39 -0.85
C SER A 836 11.07 -22.56 0.43
N GLY A 837 12.22 -22.29 1.05
CA GLY A 837 12.32 -21.42 2.22
C GLY A 837 13.65 -21.60 2.94
N VAL A 838 13.80 -20.91 4.06
CA VAL A 838 14.96 -21.09 4.94
C VAL A 838 14.73 -22.28 5.86
N SER A 839 15.66 -23.24 5.87
CA SER A 839 15.70 -24.29 6.90
C SER A 839 16.08 -23.68 8.24
N SER A 840 15.27 -23.92 9.27
CA SER A 840 15.46 -23.36 10.60
C SER A 840 15.12 -24.37 11.69
N ILE A 841 15.45 -24.07 12.94
CA ILE A 841 15.03 -24.89 14.10
C ILE A 841 14.39 -23.99 15.17
N PHE A 842 13.35 -24.49 15.83
CA PHE A 842 12.74 -23.79 16.96
C PHE A 842 12.34 -24.78 18.04
N LYS A 843 12.90 -24.58 19.25
CA LYS A 843 12.67 -25.40 20.45
C LYS A 843 12.84 -26.91 20.23
N GLY A 844 13.78 -27.30 19.36
CA GLY A 844 14.10 -28.68 19.02
C GLY A 844 13.40 -29.24 17.78
N THR A 845 12.48 -28.49 17.15
CA THR A 845 11.78 -28.89 15.91
C THR A 845 12.38 -28.16 14.71
N TYR A 846 12.83 -28.90 13.69
CA TYR A 846 13.20 -28.28 12.41
C TYR A 846 11.96 -27.87 11.64
N GLN A 847 12.02 -26.69 11.02
CA GLN A 847 10.90 -26.10 10.28
C GLN A 847 11.39 -25.31 9.07
N LEU A 848 10.62 -25.36 7.98
CA LEU A 848 10.84 -24.55 6.78
C LEU A 848 10.14 -23.20 6.97
N LYS A 849 10.84 -22.10 6.67
CA LYS A 849 10.29 -20.74 6.67
C LYS A 849 10.29 -20.18 5.23
N PRO A 850 9.19 -20.35 4.46
CA PRO A 850 9.00 -19.66 3.17
C PRO A 850 9.08 -18.13 3.35
N LEU A 851 9.53 -17.42 2.31
CA LEU A 851 9.76 -15.97 2.36
C LEU A 851 8.71 -15.19 1.56
N SER A 852 8.07 -15.84 0.60
CA SER A 852 7.13 -15.28 -0.36
C SER A 852 6.09 -16.32 -0.78
N LEU A 853 4.97 -15.88 -1.36
CA LEU A 853 3.99 -16.81 -1.95
C LEU A 853 4.57 -17.56 -3.17
N SER A 854 5.55 -16.95 -3.86
CA SER A 854 6.29 -17.56 -4.98
C SER A 854 7.26 -18.67 -4.57
N ASP A 855 7.54 -18.84 -3.27
CA ASP A 855 8.27 -20.02 -2.77
C ASP A 855 7.44 -21.31 -2.84
N VAL A 856 6.15 -21.22 -3.17
CA VAL A 856 5.27 -22.38 -3.31
C VAL A 856 4.77 -22.47 -4.75
N THR A 857 4.95 -23.63 -5.37
CA THR A 857 4.48 -23.91 -6.72
C THR A 857 3.64 -25.18 -6.73
N ALA A 858 2.44 -25.11 -7.31
CA ALA A 858 1.60 -26.28 -7.50
C ALA A 858 2.30 -27.32 -8.39
N VAL A 859 2.26 -28.59 -7.99
CA VAL A 859 2.57 -29.70 -8.88
C VAL A 859 1.30 -30.08 -9.61
N ASP A 860 1.32 -30.08 -10.94
CA ASP A 860 0.18 -30.54 -11.72
C ASP A 860 0.10 -32.07 -11.71
N THR A 861 -0.94 -32.58 -11.05
CA THR A 861 -1.26 -34.00 -10.94
C THR A 861 -2.48 -34.40 -11.78
N THR A 862 -2.95 -33.52 -12.68
CA THR A 862 -4.19 -33.71 -13.43
C THR A 862 -3.90 -34.44 -14.73
N ALA A 863 -4.50 -35.61 -14.95
CA ALA A 863 -4.36 -36.31 -16.23
C ALA A 863 -5.07 -35.52 -17.35
N PRO A 864 -4.40 -35.20 -18.47
CA PRO A 864 -5.00 -34.45 -19.56
C PRO A 864 -6.10 -35.28 -20.24
N THR A 865 -7.09 -34.60 -20.80
CA THR A 865 -8.21 -35.21 -21.54
C THR A 865 -8.22 -34.74 -22.99
N ALA A 866 -9.02 -35.37 -23.86
CA ALA A 866 -9.21 -34.86 -25.22
C ALA A 866 -10.60 -35.18 -25.77
N THR A 867 -11.12 -34.26 -26.60
CA THR A 867 -12.35 -34.46 -27.38
C THR A 867 -12.02 -34.95 -28.78
N VAL A 868 -12.89 -35.78 -29.39
CA VAL A 868 -12.70 -36.34 -30.74
C VAL A 868 -13.66 -35.67 -31.73
N THR A 869 -13.14 -35.23 -32.86
CA THR A 869 -13.90 -34.73 -34.02
C THR A 869 -13.67 -35.63 -35.23
N TYR A 870 -14.62 -35.70 -36.17
CA TYR A 870 -14.55 -36.57 -37.35
C TYR A 870 -14.80 -35.76 -38.63
N SER A 871 -14.10 -36.10 -39.73
CA SER A 871 -14.29 -35.45 -41.04
C SER A 871 -15.70 -35.63 -41.62
N THR A 872 -16.36 -36.74 -41.32
CA THR A 872 -17.78 -36.99 -41.56
C THR A 872 -18.33 -38.03 -40.59
N THR A 873 -19.59 -37.88 -40.20
CA THR A 873 -20.36 -38.85 -39.41
C THR A 873 -21.50 -39.50 -40.20
N ALA A 874 -21.75 -39.04 -41.44
CA ALA A 874 -22.67 -39.70 -42.37
C ALA A 874 -21.99 -40.93 -43.01
N PRO A 875 -22.76 -41.93 -43.49
CA PRO A 875 -22.21 -43.03 -44.29
C PRO A 875 -21.35 -42.53 -45.44
N THR A 876 -20.21 -43.17 -45.70
CA THR A 876 -19.24 -42.73 -46.72
C THR A 876 -18.43 -43.89 -47.26
N ASN A 877 -18.08 -43.85 -48.55
CA ASN A 877 -17.10 -44.76 -49.15
C ASN A 877 -15.67 -44.21 -49.18
N GLN A 878 -15.48 -43.01 -48.63
CA GLN A 878 -14.18 -42.37 -48.42
C GLN A 878 -13.63 -42.68 -47.02
N ASP A 879 -12.34 -42.42 -46.84
CA ASP A 879 -11.68 -42.57 -45.53
C ASP A 879 -12.16 -41.48 -44.54
N VAL A 880 -12.27 -41.84 -43.26
CA VAL A 880 -12.72 -40.92 -42.19
C VAL A 880 -11.53 -40.51 -41.34
N VAL A 881 -11.31 -39.20 -41.19
CA VAL A 881 -10.23 -38.66 -40.34
C VAL A 881 -10.82 -38.29 -38.99
N ALA A 882 -10.35 -38.93 -37.93
CA ALA A 882 -10.61 -38.51 -36.56
C ALA A 882 -9.48 -37.60 -36.07
N THR A 883 -9.80 -36.48 -35.42
CA THR A 883 -8.82 -35.54 -34.87
C THR A 883 -9.15 -35.24 -33.41
N ILE A 884 -8.14 -35.32 -32.53
CA ILE A 884 -8.28 -34.97 -31.12
C ILE A 884 -7.97 -33.50 -30.85
N THR A 885 -8.75 -32.91 -29.94
CA THR A 885 -8.46 -31.62 -29.31
C THR A 885 -8.27 -31.85 -27.81
N PRO A 886 -7.01 -31.87 -27.31
CA PRO A 886 -6.68 -31.98 -25.89
C PRO A 886 -7.22 -30.83 -25.03
N SER A 887 -7.35 -31.05 -23.72
CA SER A 887 -7.70 -30.02 -22.72
C SER A 887 -6.62 -28.95 -22.56
N GLU A 888 -5.38 -29.30 -22.87
CA GLU A 888 -4.18 -28.50 -22.66
C GLU A 888 -3.03 -28.94 -23.61
N PRO A 889 -1.88 -28.25 -23.64
CA PRO A 889 -0.75 -28.66 -24.47
C PRO A 889 -0.19 -30.04 -24.05
N VAL A 890 -0.26 -31.01 -24.95
CA VAL A 890 0.26 -32.38 -24.73
C VAL A 890 1.15 -32.85 -25.88
N THR A 891 2.07 -33.75 -25.57
CA THR A 891 2.82 -34.55 -26.54
C THR A 891 2.10 -35.87 -26.78
N ILE A 892 1.68 -36.12 -28.01
CA ILE A 892 1.08 -37.40 -28.39
C ILE A 892 2.18 -38.46 -28.49
N THR A 893 2.08 -39.51 -27.68
CA THR A 893 3.13 -40.53 -27.51
C THR A 893 3.02 -41.67 -28.52
N ASN A 894 1.84 -41.83 -29.14
CA ASN A 894 1.60 -42.76 -30.24
C ASN A 894 1.31 -42.03 -31.56
N ASN A 895 0.82 -42.74 -32.59
CA ASN A 895 0.45 -42.18 -33.90
C ASN A 895 1.52 -41.29 -34.59
N GLY A 896 2.81 -41.51 -34.29
CA GLY A 896 3.91 -40.66 -34.76
C GLY A 896 3.82 -39.18 -34.30
N GLY A 897 3.12 -38.89 -33.19
CA GLY A 897 2.87 -37.54 -32.70
C GLY A 897 1.69 -36.82 -33.36
N SER A 898 0.95 -37.47 -34.27
CA SER A 898 -0.16 -36.84 -34.98
C SER A 898 -1.46 -36.80 -34.16
N ALA A 899 -2.07 -35.62 -34.07
CA ALA A 899 -3.41 -35.42 -33.50
C ALA A 899 -4.55 -35.96 -34.37
N SER A 900 -4.26 -36.36 -35.62
CA SER A 900 -5.23 -36.92 -36.56
C SER A 900 -4.88 -38.36 -36.94
N TYR A 901 -5.88 -39.23 -36.97
CA TYR A 901 -5.80 -40.62 -37.43
C TYR A 901 -6.81 -40.86 -38.55
N THR A 902 -6.40 -41.55 -39.62
CA THR A 902 -7.24 -41.82 -40.79
C THR A 902 -7.69 -43.27 -40.78
N PHE A 903 -9.01 -43.48 -40.70
CA PHE A 903 -9.65 -44.78 -40.82
C PHE A 903 -9.96 -45.05 -42.29
N THR A 904 -9.37 -46.11 -42.84
CA THR A 904 -9.74 -46.66 -44.16
C THR A 904 -10.91 -47.63 -44.07
N ASP A 905 -11.17 -48.15 -42.88
CA ASP A 905 -12.14 -49.20 -42.57
C ASP A 905 -12.72 -48.91 -41.17
N ASN A 906 -13.91 -49.46 -40.88
CA ASN A 906 -14.54 -49.30 -39.57
C ASN A 906 -13.70 -49.93 -38.46
N GLY A 907 -13.58 -49.24 -37.33
CA GLY A 907 -12.77 -49.66 -36.20
C GLY A 907 -12.63 -48.58 -35.13
N SER A 908 -11.65 -48.74 -34.25
CA SER A 908 -11.30 -47.74 -33.24
C SER A 908 -9.79 -47.52 -33.17
N PHE A 909 -9.40 -46.34 -32.70
CA PHE A 909 -8.01 -45.97 -32.45
C PHE A 909 -7.95 -45.16 -31.16
N THR A 910 -7.05 -45.52 -30.24
CA THR A 910 -6.82 -44.80 -28.98
C THR A 910 -5.59 -43.93 -29.13
N PHE A 911 -5.77 -42.62 -29.06
CA PHE A 911 -4.67 -41.67 -28.90
C PHE A 911 -4.16 -41.75 -27.47
N GLU A 912 -2.85 -41.80 -27.31
CA GLU A 912 -2.15 -41.74 -26.03
C GLU A 912 -1.28 -40.49 -26.03
N PHE A 913 -1.28 -39.74 -24.93
CA PHE A 913 -0.59 -38.47 -24.84
C PHE A 913 -0.17 -38.16 -23.40
N VAL A 914 0.83 -37.29 -23.26
CA VAL A 914 1.38 -36.85 -21.98
C VAL A 914 1.48 -35.32 -21.97
N ASP A 915 1.13 -34.68 -20.87
CA ASP A 915 1.30 -33.24 -20.69
C ASP A 915 2.78 -32.86 -20.42
N ALA A 916 3.03 -31.62 -19.99
CA ALA A 916 4.36 -31.14 -19.62
C ALA A 916 4.82 -31.57 -18.21
N ALA A 917 3.89 -31.97 -17.33
CA ALA A 917 4.15 -32.43 -15.96
C ALA A 917 4.44 -33.95 -15.89
N GLY A 918 4.07 -34.70 -16.93
CA GLY A 918 4.22 -36.14 -17.03
C GLY A 918 2.93 -36.94 -16.83
N ASN A 919 1.75 -36.30 -16.65
CA ASN A 919 0.51 -37.04 -16.49
C ASN A 919 0.02 -37.58 -17.84
N ILE A 920 -0.46 -38.83 -17.82
CA ILE A 920 -0.80 -39.58 -19.03
C ILE A 920 -2.31 -39.52 -19.28
N GLY A 921 -2.71 -39.04 -20.45
CA GLY A 921 -4.07 -39.03 -20.95
C GLY A 921 -4.28 -39.98 -22.13
N SER A 922 -5.56 -40.29 -22.41
CA SER A 922 -5.93 -41.02 -23.61
C SER A 922 -7.34 -40.66 -24.10
N ALA A 923 -7.58 -40.84 -25.40
CA ALA A 923 -8.89 -40.66 -26.02
C ALA A 923 -9.13 -41.64 -27.18
N THR A 924 -10.27 -42.33 -27.19
CA THR A 924 -10.59 -43.34 -28.20
C THR A 924 -11.53 -42.78 -29.27
N ALA A 925 -11.04 -42.68 -30.50
CA ALA A 925 -11.86 -42.45 -31.69
C ALA A 925 -12.48 -43.77 -32.16
N THR A 926 -13.72 -43.75 -32.62
CA THR A 926 -14.44 -44.91 -33.18
C THR A 926 -15.18 -44.50 -34.46
N VAL A 927 -14.97 -45.25 -35.54
CA VAL A 927 -15.56 -45.04 -36.86
C VAL A 927 -16.34 -46.28 -37.25
N ASN A 928 -17.62 -46.11 -37.57
CA ASN A 928 -18.55 -47.18 -37.96
C ASN A 928 -19.42 -46.83 -39.18
N ASN A 929 -19.07 -45.75 -39.88
CA ASN A 929 -19.81 -45.17 -41.01
C ASN A 929 -19.10 -45.33 -42.38
N ILE A 930 -18.00 -46.09 -42.44
CA ILE A 930 -17.35 -46.42 -43.73
C ILE A 930 -18.06 -47.62 -44.36
N ASP A 931 -18.46 -47.48 -45.61
CA ASP A 931 -18.95 -48.57 -46.45
C ASP A 931 -18.38 -48.46 -47.85
N LYS A 932 -17.58 -49.47 -48.23
CA LYS A 932 -16.91 -49.57 -49.54
C LYS A 932 -17.52 -50.68 -50.41
N THR A 933 -18.67 -51.23 -50.01
CA THR A 933 -19.34 -52.33 -50.70
C THR A 933 -20.38 -51.76 -51.66
N ALA A 934 -20.26 -52.03 -52.96
CA ALA A 934 -21.28 -51.59 -53.90
C ALA A 934 -22.61 -52.37 -53.69
N PRO A 935 -23.77 -51.70 -53.78
CA PRO A 935 -25.08 -52.34 -53.59
C PRO A 935 -25.29 -53.47 -54.61
N THR A 936 -25.97 -54.54 -54.24
CA THR A 936 -26.35 -55.60 -55.18
C THR A 936 -27.73 -55.33 -55.78
N ALA A 937 -27.95 -55.68 -57.04
CA ALA A 937 -29.24 -55.48 -57.71
C ALA A 937 -29.59 -56.63 -58.66
N THR A 938 -30.84 -57.11 -58.57
CA THR A 938 -31.42 -58.06 -59.51
C THR A 938 -32.65 -57.44 -60.18
N LEU A 939 -32.73 -57.57 -61.51
CA LEU A 939 -33.81 -57.02 -62.32
C LEU A 939 -34.60 -58.15 -62.97
N SER A 940 -35.91 -57.96 -63.07
CA SER A 940 -36.80 -58.78 -63.88
C SER A 940 -37.83 -57.91 -64.60
N VAL A 941 -38.37 -58.41 -65.71
CA VAL A 941 -39.44 -57.77 -66.47
C VAL A 941 -40.64 -58.70 -66.54
N ASP A 942 -41.85 -58.14 -66.53
CA ASP A 942 -43.09 -58.90 -66.72
C ASP A 942 -43.19 -59.51 -68.14
N THR A 943 -42.62 -58.82 -69.13
CA THR A 943 -42.69 -59.17 -70.55
C THR A 943 -41.27 -59.29 -71.15
N PRO A 944 -40.51 -60.37 -70.85
CA PRO A 944 -39.15 -60.56 -71.38
C PRO A 944 -39.13 -60.86 -72.89
N VAL A 945 -40.26 -61.29 -73.46
CA VAL A 945 -40.41 -61.62 -74.88
C VAL A 945 -41.72 -61.03 -75.41
N ILE A 946 -41.62 -60.07 -76.32
CA ILE A 946 -42.74 -59.48 -77.04
C ILE A 946 -42.96 -60.31 -78.32
N ASN A 947 -43.84 -61.31 -78.23
CA ASN A 947 -44.13 -62.22 -79.35
C ASN A 947 -45.06 -61.63 -80.43
N GLN A 948 -45.45 -60.36 -80.30
CA GLN A 948 -46.26 -59.66 -81.29
C GLN A 948 -45.32 -58.96 -82.28
N ASN A 949 -45.62 -59.04 -83.58
CA ASN A 949 -44.96 -58.25 -84.62
C ASN A 949 -46.05 -57.42 -85.32
N ASN A 950 -46.52 -56.37 -84.63
CA ASN A 950 -47.68 -55.58 -85.02
C ASN A 950 -47.47 -54.06 -84.87
N HIS A 951 -46.22 -53.63 -84.63
CA HIS A 951 -45.79 -52.22 -84.54
C HIS A 951 -46.44 -51.41 -83.41
N LYS A 952 -47.19 -52.04 -82.50
CA LYS A 952 -47.80 -51.39 -81.34
C LYS A 952 -46.81 -51.27 -80.19
N MET A 953 -47.01 -50.27 -79.34
CA MET A 953 -46.30 -50.19 -78.06
C MET A 953 -46.82 -51.28 -77.11
N VAL A 954 -45.90 -51.93 -76.40
CA VAL A 954 -46.18 -52.86 -75.31
C VAL A 954 -45.60 -52.25 -74.04
N PRO A 955 -46.43 -51.95 -73.01
CA PRO A 955 -45.90 -51.53 -71.72
C PRO A 955 -45.19 -52.72 -71.08
N VAL A 956 -43.96 -52.49 -70.62
CA VAL A 956 -43.16 -53.45 -69.89
C VAL A 956 -42.88 -52.91 -68.50
N LYS A 957 -43.25 -53.69 -67.48
CA LYS A 957 -42.96 -53.35 -66.10
C LYS A 957 -41.67 -54.00 -65.63
N VAL A 958 -40.73 -53.17 -65.16
CA VAL A 958 -39.49 -53.62 -64.52
C VAL A 958 -39.71 -53.78 -63.03
N SER A 959 -39.25 -54.88 -62.46
CA SER A 959 -39.08 -55.04 -61.02
C SER A 959 -37.58 -54.97 -60.70
N VAL A 960 -37.19 -54.04 -59.84
CA VAL A 960 -35.81 -53.87 -59.36
C VAL A 960 -35.76 -54.25 -57.90
N ASN A 961 -34.97 -55.27 -57.55
CA ASN A 961 -34.68 -55.64 -56.17
C ASN A 961 -33.22 -55.30 -55.87
N ALA A 962 -33.02 -54.20 -55.14
CA ALA A 962 -31.71 -53.70 -54.73
C ALA A 962 -31.49 -53.95 -53.24
N ILE A 963 -30.31 -54.43 -52.86
CA ILE A 963 -29.92 -54.74 -51.49
C ILE A 963 -28.51 -54.20 -51.26
N ASP A 964 -28.39 -53.32 -50.27
CA ASP A 964 -27.14 -53.14 -49.54
C ASP A 964 -27.35 -53.50 -48.06
N ASN A 965 -26.30 -54.04 -47.43
CA ASN A 965 -26.34 -54.58 -46.07
C ASN A 965 -25.57 -53.73 -45.04
N VAL A 966 -24.96 -52.61 -45.44
CA VAL A 966 -24.06 -51.81 -44.59
C VAL A 966 -24.54 -50.37 -44.46
N SER A 967 -24.58 -49.60 -45.55
CA SER A 967 -25.09 -48.22 -45.56
C SER A 967 -26.56 -48.12 -45.96
N GLY A 968 -27.07 -49.04 -46.80
CA GLY A 968 -28.43 -49.06 -47.31
C GLY A 968 -28.63 -48.23 -48.59
N ILE A 969 -29.71 -48.47 -49.34
CA ILE A 969 -29.94 -47.85 -50.65
C ILE A 969 -30.38 -46.38 -50.53
N ALA A 970 -29.67 -45.47 -51.20
CA ALA A 970 -30.04 -44.06 -51.30
C ALA A 970 -30.92 -43.75 -52.53
N SER A 971 -30.61 -44.36 -53.68
CA SER A 971 -31.36 -44.12 -54.92
C SER A 971 -31.28 -45.28 -55.91
N ILE A 972 -32.30 -45.36 -56.76
CA ILE A 972 -32.38 -46.27 -57.92
C ILE A 972 -32.90 -45.43 -59.09
N VAL A 973 -32.16 -45.33 -60.19
CA VAL A 973 -32.54 -44.49 -61.34
C VAL A 973 -32.43 -45.24 -62.66
N LEU A 974 -33.47 -45.13 -63.49
CA LEU A 974 -33.45 -45.57 -64.87
C LEU A 974 -32.40 -44.75 -65.63
N THR A 975 -31.31 -45.40 -66.03
CA THR A 975 -30.12 -44.74 -66.58
C THR A 975 -30.12 -44.76 -68.10
N SER A 976 -30.55 -45.87 -68.71
CA SER A 976 -30.72 -45.95 -70.16
C SER A 976 -31.74 -47.00 -70.55
N VAL A 977 -32.40 -46.75 -71.68
CA VAL A 977 -33.10 -47.77 -72.46
C VAL A 977 -32.54 -47.67 -73.87
N THR A 978 -32.08 -48.78 -74.42
CA THR A 978 -31.41 -48.83 -75.74
C THR A 978 -31.90 -50.02 -76.55
N SER A 979 -31.76 -49.95 -77.87
CA SER A 979 -32.07 -51.04 -78.80
C SER A 979 -30.80 -51.47 -79.54
N ASN A 980 -30.65 -52.76 -79.82
CA ASN A 980 -29.60 -53.28 -80.71
C ASN A 980 -29.86 -53.00 -82.21
N GLU A 981 -31.06 -52.56 -82.56
CA GLU A 981 -31.48 -52.15 -83.90
C GLU A 981 -31.81 -50.65 -83.92
N SER A 982 -31.59 -50.00 -85.07
CA SER A 982 -31.91 -48.57 -85.28
C SER A 982 -33.41 -48.28 -85.16
N ASP A 983 -33.75 -47.14 -84.55
CA ASP A 983 -35.12 -46.61 -84.37
C ASP A 983 -35.89 -46.40 -85.70
N ASN A 984 -35.18 -46.26 -86.81
CA ASN A 984 -35.77 -46.29 -88.15
C ASN A 984 -34.74 -46.83 -89.17
N GLY A 985 -35.19 -47.62 -90.16
CA GLY A 985 -34.34 -48.26 -91.15
C GLY A 985 -35.09 -48.67 -92.43
N THR A 986 -34.36 -49.11 -93.46
CA THR A 986 -34.95 -49.47 -94.76
C THR A 986 -35.50 -50.89 -94.77
N GLY A 987 -36.83 -51.01 -94.62
CA GLY A 987 -37.60 -52.25 -94.66
C GLY A 987 -39.08 -51.94 -94.38
N ASP A 988 -39.99 -52.78 -94.84
CA ASP A 988 -41.44 -52.53 -94.94
C ASP A 988 -42.23 -52.67 -93.62
N GLY A 989 -41.65 -52.21 -92.51
CA GLY A 989 -42.30 -52.21 -91.19
C GLY A 989 -41.46 -51.63 -90.04
N ASN A 990 -40.93 -50.41 -90.19
CA ASN A 990 -40.20 -49.71 -89.12
C ASN A 990 -40.91 -48.39 -88.73
N THR A 991 -41.02 -48.09 -87.44
CA THR A 991 -41.77 -46.97 -86.87
C THR A 991 -40.96 -46.24 -85.78
N ALA A 992 -40.48 -45.04 -86.10
CA ALA A 992 -39.68 -44.22 -85.17
C ALA A 992 -40.32 -43.99 -83.79
N ASN A 993 -39.48 -43.76 -82.79
CA ASN A 993 -39.78 -43.74 -81.36
C ASN A 993 -40.20 -45.12 -80.84
N ASP A 994 -39.26 -46.06 -80.89
CA ASP A 994 -39.40 -47.46 -80.45
C ASP A 994 -39.41 -47.65 -78.92
N ILE A 995 -38.91 -46.64 -78.21
CA ILE A 995 -38.89 -46.55 -76.76
C ILE A 995 -39.69 -45.29 -76.40
N GLN A 996 -40.71 -45.44 -75.56
CA GLN A 996 -41.54 -44.34 -75.05
C GLN A 996 -41.76 -44.54 -73.55
N ASP A 997 -42.28 -43.51 -72.88
CA ASP A 997 -42.61 -43.56 -71.45
C ASP A 997 -41.42 -44.01 -70.58
N ALA A 998 -40.22 -43.48 -70.85
CA ALA A 998 -38.98 -43.82 -70.14
C ALA A 998 -38.35 -42.56 -69.53
N ALA A 999 -38.73 -42.22 -68.30
CA ALA A 999 -38.22 -41.04 -67.59
C ALA A 999 -36.82 -41.28 -67.01
N LEU A 1000 -35.79 -41.14 -67.87
CA LEU A 1000 -34.39 -41.28 -67.48
C LEU A 1000 -34.02 -40.34 -66.32
N GLY A 1001 -33.18 -40.81 -65.40
CA GLY A 1001 -32.78 -40.11 -64.18
C GLY A 1001 -33.78 -40.21 -63.03
N THR A 1002 -34.89 -40.92 -63.19
CA THR A 1002 -35.90 -41.16 -62.14
C THR A 1002 -36.07 -42.66 -61.84
N PHE A 1003 -36.75 -43.02 -60.75
CA PHE A 1003 -37.11 -44.42 -60.48
C PHE A 1003 -38.34 -44.88 -61.29
N ASP A 1004 -38.31 -44.63 -62.60
CA ASP A 1004 -39.32 -45.12 -63.52
C ASP A 1004 -39.20 -46.63 -63.70
N THR A 1005 -40.32 -47.34 -63.71
CA THR A 1005 -40.41 -48.81 -63.83
C THR A 1005 -41.40 -49.26 -64.89
N SER A 1006 -42.00 -48.35 -65.67
CA SER A 1006 -43.09 -48.67 -66.62
C SER A 1006 -42.78 -48.12 -68.01
N ILE A 1007 -42.00 -48.88 -68.79
CA ILE A 1007 -41.44 -48.43 -70.07
C ILE A 1007 -42.25 -49.01 -71.23
N SER A 1008 -42.65 -48.17 -72.19
CA SER A 1008 -43.31 -48.62 -73.41
C SER A 1008 -42.27 -48.99 -74.48
N LEU A 1009 -42.28 -50.26 -74.93
CA LEU A 1009 -41.37 -50.79 -75.95
C LEU A 1009 -42.15 -51.25 -77.19
N ARG A 1010 -41.69 -50.92 -78.40
CA ARG A 1010 -42.42 -51.28 -79.63
C ARG A 1010 -42.27 -52.77 -79.98
N ALA A 1011 -43.41 -53.39 -80.30
CA ALA A 1011 -43.55 -54.74 -80.82
C ALA A 1011 -43.21 -54.83 -82.32
N GLU A 1012 -41.97 -54.45 -82.67
CA GLU A 1012 -41.40 -54.58 -84.01
C GLU A 1012 -39.89 -54.88 -83.96
N ARG A 1013 -39.35 -55.22 -85.14
CA ARG A 1013 -37.94 -55.54 -85.38
C ARG A 1013 -37.64 -55.41 -86.86
N SER A 1014 -36.36 -55.30 -87.21
CA SER A 1014 -35.91 -55.41 -88.60
C SER A 1014 -36.32 -56.76 -89.22
N GLY A 1015 -36.95 -56.70 -90.40
CA GLY A 1015 -37.32 -57.90 -91.16
C GLY A 1015 -36.10 -58.78 -91.52
N ASN A 1016 -34.97 -58.13 -91.81
CA ASN A 1016 -33.69 -58.77 -92.14
C ASN A 1016 -32.82 -59.10 -90.91
N GLY A 1017 -33.18 -58.59 -89.73
CA GLY A 1017 -32.47 -58.83 -88.47
C GLY A 1017 -32.69 -60.23 -87.88
N ASN A 1018 -32.05 -60.47 -86.74
CA ASN A 1018 -32.21 -61.67 -85.91
C ASN A 1018 -33.26 -61.51 -84.80
N GLY A 1019 -33.77 -60.30 -84.59
CA GLY A 1019 -34.67 -59.94 -83.50
C GLY A 1019 -34.15 -58.71 -82.75
N ARG A 1020 -35.07 -57.87 -82.30
CA ARG A 1020 -34.74 -56.68 -81.53
C ARG A 1020 -34.54 -57.05 -80.06
N ILE A 1021 -33.57 -56.41 -79.42
CA ILE A 1021 -33.23 -56.54 -78.01
C ILE A 1021 -33.21 -55.13 -77.44
N TYR A 1022 -34.19 -54.82 -76.60
CA TYR A 1022 -34.14 -53.63 -75.77
C TYR A 1022 -33.34 -53.96 -74.51
N THR A 1023 -32.32 -53.16 -74.19
CA THR A 1023 -31.57 -53.25 -72.94
C THR A 1023 -31.96 -52.07 -72.05
N ILE A 1024 -32.60 -52.38 -70.92
CA ILE A 1024 -33.03 -51.43 -69.89
C ILE A 1024 -31.97 -51.48 -68.77
N THR A 1025 -31.47 -50.34 -68.34
CA THR A 1025 -30.35 -50.25 -67.36
C THR A 1025 -30.69 -49.28 -66.25
N TYR A 1026 -30.46 -49.71 -65.01
CA TYR A 1026 -30.58 -48.89 -63.81
C TYR A 1026 -29.21 -48.71 -63.14
N THR A 1027 -29.02 -47.55 -62.52
CA THR A 1027 -27.93 -47.29 -61.58
C THR A 1027 -28.55 -47.26 -60.19
N ILE A 1028 -27.99 -48.05 -59.28
CA ILE A 1028 -28.33 -48.12 -57.87
C ILE A 1028 -27.18 -47.46 -57.11
N THR A 1029 -27.50 -46.54 -56.22
CA THR A 1029 -26.52 -45.86 -55.35
C THR A 1029 -26.90 -46.08 -53.90
N ASP A 1030 -25.95 -46.45 -53.05
CA ASP A 1030 -26.15 -46.56 -51.60
C ASP A 1030 -25.96 -45.22 -50.87
N LEU A 1031 -26.15 -45.21 -49.54
CA LEU A 1031 -26.02 -44.02 -48.70
C LEU A 1031 -24.57 -43.59 -48.47
N ALA A 1032 -23.59 -44.46 -48.77
CA ALA A 1032 -22.17 -44.16 -48.73
C ALA A 1032 -21.61 -43.61 -50.06
N GLY A 1033 -22.38 -43.69 -51.14
CA GLY A 1033 -22.03 -43.24 -52.48
C GLY A 1033 -21.45 -44.30 -53.41
N ASN A 1034 -21.45 -45.59 -53.04
CA ASN A 1034 -21.08 -46.66 -53.97
C ASN A 1034 -22.21 -46.90 -54.98
N THR A 1035 -21.85 -47.33 -56.18
CA THR A 1035 -22.80 -47.53 -57.28
C THR A 1035 -22.69 -48.91 -57.90
N THR A 1036 -23.83 -49.46 -58.30
CA THR A 1036 -23.94 -50.65 -59.13
C THR A 1036 -24.86 -50.38 -60.31
N ILE A 1037 -24.41 -50.76 -61.49
CA ILE A 1037 -25.19 -50.73 -62.71
C ILE A 1037 -25.73 -52.13 -62.98
N ALA A 1038 -27.04 -52.25 -63.20
CA ALA A 1038 -27.67 -53.53 -63.49
C ALA A 1038 -28.73 -53.38 -64.60
N SER A 1039 -28.77 -54.36 -65.51
CA SER A 1039 -29.55 -54.29 -66.74
C SER A 1039 -30.41 -55.54 -66.94
N VAL A 1040 -31.52 -55.37 -67.67
CA VAL A 1040 -32.42 -56.45 -68.09
C VAL A 1040 -32.78 -56.27 -69.56
N GLN A 1041 -33.01 -57.39 -70.26
CA GLN A 1041 -33.32 -57.39 -71.69
C GLN A 1041 -34.78 -57.79 -71.97
N VAL A 1042 -35.37 -57.13 -72.95
CA VAL A 1042 -36.67 -57.47 -73.55
C VAL A 1042 -36.44 -57.76 -75.02
N THR A 1043 -36.94 -58.90 -75.50
CA THR A 1043 -36.68 -59.37 -76.87
C THR A 1043 -37.94 -59.35 -77.74
N VAL A 1044 -37.79 -58.94 -79.00
CA VAL A 1044 -38.80 -59.09 -80.06
C VAL A 1044 -38.26 -60.13 -81.04
N PRO A 1045 -38.60 -61.42 -80.89
CA PRO A 1045 -37.93 -62.50 -81.60
C PRO A 1045 -38.33 -62.59 -83.07
N LYS A 1046 -37.45 -63.20 -83.88
CA LYS A 1046 -37.79 -63.64 -85.23
C LYS A 1046 -38.72 -64.86 -85.16
N GLY A 1047 -40.02 -64.61 -85.32
CA GLY A 1047 -41.01 -65.67 -85.53
C GLY A 1047 -40.60 -66.60 -86.68
N LYS A 1048 -40.95 -67.88 -86.54
CA LYS A 1048 -40.68 -68.93 -87.55
C LYS A 1048 -41.55 -68.76 -88.79
#